data_AF-A0A847G2P1-F1
#
_entry.id   AF-A0A847G2P1-F1
#
_cell.length_a   1.000
_cell.length_b   1.000
_cell.length_c   1.000
_cell.angle_alpha   90.00
_cell.angle_beta   90.00
_cell.angle_gamma   90.00
#
_symmetry.space_group_name_H-M   'P 1'
#
loop_
_entity.id
_entity.type
_entity.pdbx_description
1 polymer ?
#
loop_
_entity_poly.entity_id
_entity_poly.type
_entity_poly.pdbx_seq_one_letter_code
_entity_poly.pdbx_strand_id
1 'polypeptide(L)'
;MNLKPESFSAQKVLSRDQFCQLLDIAIKVPQPRFVRQAAAAWLGIYPGDLQIQGYMASAQVFEGKKDQAAEIIQKVLKIDPEYREGYEVLLRCLPEDSPIRNAQLTNIYILGGKITNAAEQPDWVQNLRAARLSFLNQQVSTAEKYIQKALAPAKDNVLCAILHLQITRATSDNQVVQNLASLYSQRWPDCVLFSLYLAEAQMEMGSEVLAVNLLHECAAKDAGGMVPARIWGKESPYKSLWSDITTFEFNLPVPSTVAAAMGWNQLGSGSTTQAPAQQTASIRRPARPIPPASKVETIPETKPEPAKPTPRRIDRVPQNEPTRSNPVESLASRFKFQFKPVNIAVDMEPLRIAAAKAVESFSTLSELVKESRPPEQIPNIPIAKVKEELARVAINLDKPSIANADHRFPVLIMLSLRAGLEKQYGRQTLAVIDSELKNLSISIGRLPDWSSRVIYVDDADSTGKTGLSPIESTDPWKIKLFLADLDRVLSKKGEMIGSLLLIGGSEVIPFHRLPNPTDDLDDEVLSDSPYSTTDSNYFVPEWPVSRLPGGKGPDSGLLLEQIRRTTQSILEQKKKPRFSLRLPSFLGGLQNLFNQYQILGNTQMFGYTAEIWKKSSEEVFFQINKSRSLHSSPPMDADSVPGVQAVAAPVSYFNLHGLVDSSEWYGQRDMAITTQGPDYPVAIKPDDLYRTTDENGIIYTEACYGGHISGKGEEDSIALKFLATGSACVVGSTCTSYGSVMAPLIGADLLGFHFLQHLDAGMATGEALYHARIDFIQEMQKRQGYLDGEDQKTLISFVMYGNPFATVRTGSSKAKSIHREFLPSQVCPVCTKDHEIELPKRMGEETLAKIKQTVEPYLPGLSTAQMHYSRIHMECSGKDHTCPTSEIHMKSKPGARSGKMVVSISKSVTSANRTHPHYARVTLDGKGKMVKLSVSR
;
A
#
# COMPACT_ATOMS: atom_id res chain seq x y z
N MET A 1 -21.19 -1.96 62.64
CA MET A 1 -20.68 -0.86 61.78
C MET A 1 -19.23 -0.61 62.14
N ASN A 2 -18.33 -0.54 61.15
CA ASN A 2 -16.96 -0.04 61.29
C ASN A 2 -16.37 0.08 59.87
N LEU A 3 -16.39 1.27 59.28
CA LEU A 3 -15.68 1.57 58.04
C LEU A 3 -14.30 2.12 58.38
N LYS A 4 -13.26 1.61 57.71
CA LYS A 4 -11.91 2.18 57.79
C LYS A 4 -11.85 3.46 56.94
N PRO A 5 -10.97 4.43 57.28
CA PRO A 5 -10.64 5.51 56.36
C PRO A 5 -9.85 4.95 55.19
N GLU A 6 -10.42 4.97 53.98
CA GLU A 6 -9.70 4.58 52.77
C GLU A 6 -8.80 5.72 52.28
N SER A 7 -7.59 5.36 51.85
CA SER A 7 -6.69 6.27 51.15
C SER A 7 -7.24 6.59 49.77
N PHE A 8 -7.18 7.86 49.35
CA PHE A 8 -7.62 8.30 48.02
C PHE A 8 -6.81 7.66 46.88
N SER A 9 -7.27 6.50 46.40
CA SER A 9 -6.81 5.84 45.16
C SER A 9 -7.97 5.27 44.34
N ALA A 10 -9.12 5.94 44.36
CA ALA A 10 -10.25 5.62 43.47
C ALA A 10 -9.90 5.97 42.02
N GLN A 11 -10.21 5.08 41.07
CA GLN A 11 -10.10 5.35 39.63
C GLN A 11 -10.95 6.57 39.27
N LYS A 12 -10.31 7.65 38.82
CA LYS A 12 -11.03 8.86 38.42
C LYS A 12 -11.55 8.71 36.99
N VAL A 13 -12.82 8.32 36.91
CA VAL A 13 -13.62 8.55 35.72
C VAL A 13 -13.82 10.06 35.56
N LEU A 14 -13.43 10.62 34.41
CA LEU A 14 -13.58 12.05 34.08
C LEU A 14 -14.36 12.21 32.77
N SER A 15 -15.04 13.35 32.60
CA SER A 15 -15.56 13.79 31.30
C SER A 15 -14.53 14.61 30.51
N ARG A 16 -14.75 14.81 29.20
CA ARG A 16 -13.88 15.68 28.38
C ARG A 16 -13.71 17.08 28.98
N ASP A 17 -14.80 17.73 29.39
CA ASP A 17 -14.73 19.09 29.95
C ASP A 17 -13.95 19.14 31.27
N GLN A 18 -14.09 18.14 32.15
CA GLN A 18 -13.30 18.02 33.38
C GLN A 18 -11.81 17.79 33.09
N PHE A 19 -11.51 17.04 32.03
CA PHE A 19 -10.13 16.77 31.60
C PHE A 19 -9.46 18.00 30.96
N CYS A 20 -10.19 18.75 30.12
CA CYS A 20 -9.71 20.04 29.61
C CYS A 20 -9.43 21.05 30.74
N GLN A 21 -10.29 21.11 31.76
CA GLN A 21 -10.05 21.92 32.97
C GLN A 21 -8.79 21.47 33.73
N LEU A 22 -8.60 20.16 33.90
CA LEU A 22 -7.42 19.58 34.56
C LEU A 22 -6.12 19.93 33.82
N LEU A 23 -6.12 19.90 32.49
CA LEU A 23 -4.96 20.27 31.67
C LEU A 23 -4.70 21.78 31.65
N ASP A 24 -5.74 22.61 31.51
CA ASP A 24 -5.63 24.07 31.58
C ASP A 24 -5.04 24.54 32.92
N ILE A 25 -5.50 23.96 34.04
CA ILE A 25 -4.95 24.26 35.37
C ILE A 25 -3.51 23.72 35.52
N ALA A 26 -3.17 22.57 34.92
CA ALA A 26 -1.80 22.04 34.90
C ALA A 26 -0.84 22.75 33.92
N ILE A 27 -1.36 23.62 33.06
CA ILE A 27 -0.57 24.59 32.26
C ILE A 27 -0.38 25.89 33.05
N LYS A 28 -1.43 26.39 33.71
CA LYS A 28 -1.40 27.59 34.55
C LYS A 28 -0.55 27.43 35.82
N VAL A 29 -0.54 26.23 36.40
CA VAL A 29 0.36 25.78 37.45
C VAL A 29 1.37 24.82 36.79
N PRO A 30 2.55 25.29 36.32
CA PRO A 30 3.31 24.59 35.29
C PRO A 30 3.74 23.16 35.67
N GLN A 31 3.05 22.16 35.11
CA GLN A 31 3.37 20.74 35.23
C GLN A 31 3.49 20.09 33.84
N PRO A 32 4.40 20.57 32.97
CA PRO A 32 4.39 20.22 31.54
C PRO A 32 4.60 18.72 31.27
N ARG A 33 5.34 18.01 32.13
CA ARG A 33 5.50 16.54 32.03
C ARG A 33 4.16 15.81 32.20
N PHE A 34 3.33 16.23 33.16
CA PHE A 34 2.00 15.67 33.40
C PHE A 34 1.06 16.02 32.25
N VAL A 35 1.02 17.30 31.83
CA VAL A 35 0.20 17.75 30.69
C VAL A 35 0.54 16.95 29.44
N ARG A 36 1.83 16.77 29.13
CA ARG A 36 2.28 15.97 27.97
C ARG A 36 1.91 14.49 28.08
N GLN A 37 2.03 13.87 29.25
CA GLN A 37 1.63 12.46 29.45
C GLN A 37 0.12 12.26 29.31
N ALA A 38 -0.67 13.14 29.93
CA ALA A 38 -2.12 13.11 29.87
C ALA A 38 -2.65 13.41 28.46
N ALA A 39 -2.14 14.45 27.79
CA ALA A 39 -2.50 14.76 26.41
C ALA A 39 -2.07 13.65 25.43
N ALA A 40 -0.93 12.98 25.64
CA ALA A 40 -0.53 11.82 24.83
C ALA A 40 -1.50 10.64 25.00
N ALA A 41 -1.93 10.36 26.24
CA ALA A 41 -2.90 9.30 26.51
C ALA A 41 -4.27 9.57 25.84
N TRP A 42 -4.71 10.82 25.83
CA TRP A 42 -5.94 11.23 25.14
C TRP A 42 -5.81 11.17 23.61
N LEU A 43 -4.75 11.76 23.05
CA LEU A 43 -4.53 11.82 21.60
C LEU A 43 -4.22 10.43 20.99
N GLY A 44 -3.82 9.44 21.81
CA GLY A 44 -3.75 8.04 21.41
C GLY A 44 -5.12 7.36 21.19
N ILE A 45 -6.21 7.98 21.66
CA ILE A 45 -7.60 7.53 21.47
C ILE A 45 -8.33 8.47 20.50
N TYR A 46 -8.15 9.78 20.67
CA TYR A 46 -8.79 10.86 19.91
C TYR A 46 -7.75 11.78 19.26
N PRO A 47 -7.03 11.32 18.21
CA PRO A 47 -5.91 12.06 17.63
C PRO A 47 -6.31 13.42 17.04
N GLY A 48 -7.56 13.57 16.57
CA GLY A 48 -8.10 14.81 16.02
C GLY A 48 -8.59 15.85 17.05
N ASP A 49 -8.32 15.69 18.36
CA ASP A 49 -8.77 16.66 19.36
C ASP A 49 -7.85 17.91 19.39
N LEU A 50 -8.25 18.92 18.62
CA LEU A 50 -7.52 20.18 18.41
C LEU A 50 -7.17 20.91 19.72
N GLN A 51 -8.08 20.90 20.70
CA GLN A 51 -7.86 21.57 22.00
C GLN A 51 -6.76 20.86 22.80
N ILE A 52 -6.75 19.52 22.79
CA ILE A 52 -5.75 18.72 23.49
C ILE A 52 -4.40 18.77 22.75
N GLN A 53 -4.39 18.88 21.41
CA GLN A 53 -3.18 19.22 20.65
C GLN A 53 -2.61 20.60 21.05
N GLY A 54 -3.47 21.60 21.28
CA GLY A 54 -3.07 22.91 21.82
C GLY A 54 -2.42 22.83 23.21
N TYR A 55 -2.97 22.00 24.11
CA TYR A 55 -2.36 21.74 25.42
C TYR A 55 -1.04 20.95 25.33
N MET A 56 -0.94 20.00 24.40
CA MET A 56 0.31 19.27 24.09
C MET A 56 1.41 20.24 23.64
N ALA A 57 1.14 21.10 22.66
CA ALA A 57 2.08 22.10 22.17
C ALA A 57 2.49 23.08 23.29
N SER A 58 1.52 23.55 24.10
CA SER A 58 1.78 24.40 25.27
C SER A 58 2.77 23.76 26.25
N ALA A 59 2.61 22.48 26.57
CA ALA A 59 3.53 21.74 27.44
C ALA A 59 4.93 21.57 26.82
N GLN A 60 5.01 21.36 25.52
CA GLN A 60 6.28 21.25 24.79
C GLN A 60 7.07 22.57 24.80
N VAL A 61 6.41 23.73 24.70
CA VAL A 61 7.06 25.05 24.88
C VAL A 61 7.71 25.16 26.26
N PHE A 62 7.03 24.72 27.33
CA PHE A 62 7.59 24.69 28.69
C PHE A 62 8.70 23.62 28.87
N GLU A 63 8.72 22.55 28.08
CA GLU A 63 9.87 21.61 28.00
C GLU A 63 11.00 22.12 27.08
N GLY A 64 10.89 23.34 26.51
CA GLY A 64 11.88 23.94 25.61
C GLY A 64 11.84 23.44 24.15
N LYS A 65 10.91 22.55 23.81
CA LYS A 65 10.77 21.88 22.50
C LYS A 65 9.97 22.74 21.52
N LYS A 66 10.47 23.94 21.26
CA LYS A 66 9.76 24.97 20.48
C LYS A 66 9.40 24.52 19.06
N ASP A 67 10.25 23.76 18.39
CA ASP A 67 10.02 23.33 17.00
C ASP A 67 8.89 22.30 16.89
N GLN A 68 8.86 21.32 17.81
CA GLN A 68 7.79 20.32 17.90
C GLN A 68 6.44 20.97 18.25
N ALA A 69 6.46 21.95 19.18
CA ALA A 69 5.28 22.74 19.52
C ALA A 69 4.79 23.59 18.33
N ALA A 70 5.70 24.18 17.56
CA ALA A 70 5.38 24.93 16.35
C ALA A 70 4.74 24.04 15.27
N GLU A 71 5.27 22.84 15.03
CA GLU A 71 4.74 21.90 14.05
C GLU A 71 3.30 21.46 14.40
N ILE A 72 3.05 21.07 15.65
CA ILE A 72 1.72 20.70 16.14
C ILE A 72 0.75 21.87 16.00
N ILE A 73 1.11 23.06 16.47
CA ILE A 73 0.17 24.17 16.50
C ILE A 73 -0.08 24.78 15.11
N GLN A 74 0.88 24.72 14.19
CA GLN A 74 0.65 25.06 12.78
C GLN A 74 -0.34 24.12 12.10
N LYS A 75 -0.34 22.82 12.45
CA LYS A 75 -1.35 21.86 11.98
C LYS A 75 -2.73 22.20 12.55
N VAL A 76 -2.85 22.47 13.85
CA VAL A 76 -4.11 22.93 14.47
C VAL A 76 -4.65 24.20 13.80
N LEU A 77 -3.81 25.22 13.59
CA LEU A 77 -4.19 26.51 13.02
C LEU A 77 -4.53 26.47 11.51
N LYS A 78 -4.24 25.37 10.81
CA LYS A 78 -4.77 25.10 9.48
C LYS A 78 -6.19 24.55 9.52
N ILE A 79 -6.51 23.73 10.53
CA ILE A 79 -7.79 23.04 10.70
C ILE A 79 -8.83 23.98 11.31
N ASP A 80 -8.45 24.72 12.35
CA ASP A 80 -9.23 25.79 12.97
C ASP A 80 -8.42 27.10 13.07
N PRO A 81 -8.45 27.94 12.03
CA PRO A 81 -7.76 29.23 12.06
C PRO A 81 -8.34 30.24 13.04
N GLU A 82 -9.51 30.00 13.65
CA GLU A 82 -10.07 30.87 14.69
C GLU A 82 -9.55 30.52 16.11
N TYR A 83 -8.74 29.46 16.26
CA TYR A 83 -8.18 29.05 17.55
C TYR A 83 -7.08 30.02 18.05
N ARG A 84 -7.52 31.14 18.64
CA ARG A 84 -6.69 32.25 19.13
C ARG A 84 -5.51 31.79 19.99
N GLU A 85 -5.77 30.90 20.94
CA GLU A 85 -4.77 30.36 21.88
C GLU A 85 -3.62 29.65 21.14
N GLY A 86 -3.90 29.06 19.97
CA GLY A 86 -2.87 28.46 19.12
C GLY A 86 -1.88 29.48 18.56
N TYR A 87 -2.34 30.68 18.16
CA TYR A 87 -1.43 31.75 17.76
C TYR A 87 -0.58 32.25 18.93
N GLU A 88 -1.14 32.31 20.15
CA GLU A 88 -0.37 32.68 21.34
C GLU A 88 0.70 31.65 21.71
N VAL A 89 0.44 30.35 21.47
CA VAL A 89 1.44 29.27 21.63
C VAL A 89 2.50 29.38 20.53
N LEU A 90 2.11 29.54 19.27
CA LEU A 90 3.04 29.71 18.14
C LEU A 90 3.98 30.91 18.33
N LEU A 91 3.47 32.03 18.84
CA LEU A 91 4.26 33.24 19.14
C LEU A 91 5.37 33.00 20.18
N ARG A 92 5.19 32.02 21.09
CA ARG A 92 6.20 31.61 22.08
C ARG A 92 7.23 30.64 21.50
N CYS A 93 6.87 29.89 20.46
CA CYS A 93 7.79 29.05 19.69
C CYS A 93 8.72 29.88 18.80
N LEU A 94 8.17 30.89 18.11
CA LEU A 94 8.92 31.70 17.15
C LEU A 94 10.02 32.56 17.84
N PRO A 95 11.20 32.73 17.21
CA PRO A 95 12.17 33.77 17.56
C PRO A 95 11.56 35.17 17.55
N GLU A 96 12.25 36.13 18.18
CA GLU A 96 11.80 37.53 18.23
C GLU A 96 11.93 38.22 16.87
N ASP A 97 13.03 37.98 16.15
CA ASP A 97 13.29 38.51 14.80
C ASP A 97 12.53 37.79 13.66
N SER A 98 11.60 36.87 13.99
CA SER A 98 10.94 36.05 12.98
C SER A 98 9.97 36.89 12.11
N PRO A 99 10.10 36.90 10.77
CA PRO A 99 9.28 37.77 9.92
C PRO A 99 7.78 37.44 9.96
N ILE A 100 7.43 36.18 10.29
CA ILE A 100 6.05 35.74 10.47
C ILE A 100 5.45 36.07 11.84
N ARG A 101 6.24 36.62 12.78
CA ARG A 101 5.80 37.00 14.14
C ARG A 101 4.73 38.08 14.11
N ASN A 102 4.92 39.10 13.27
CA ASN A 102 3.96 40.20 13.09
C ASN A 102 2.62 39.71 12.55
N ALA A 103 2.62 38.75 11.60
CA ALA A 103 1.39 38.16 11.09
C ALA A 103 0.60 37.40 12.18
N GLN A 104 1.27 36.75 13.13
CA GLN A 104 0.57 36.08 14.24
C GLN A 104 0.00 37.10 15.23
N LEU A 105 0.71 38.20 15.51
CA LEU A 105 0.20 39.32 16.31
C LEU A 105 -1.05 39.96 15.67
N THR A 106 -1.03 40.15 14.35
CA THR A 106 -2.20 40.60 13.58
C THR A 106 -3.38 39.63 13.70
N ASN A 107 -3.17 38.31 13.57
CA ASN A 107 -4.22 37.31 13.74
C ASN A 107 -4.80 37.28 15.17
N ILE A 108 -3.94 37.34 16.20
CA ILE A 108 -4.35 37.48 17.62
C ILE A 108 -5.22 38.73 17.80
N TYR A 109 -4.84 39.84 17.18
CA TYR A 109 -5.60 41.09 17.24
C TYR A 109 -6.95 41.01 16.49
N ILE A 110 -7.02 40.37 15.32
CA ILE A 110 -8.29 40.13 14.62
C ILE A 110 -9.24 39.28 15.49
N LEU A 111 -8.71 38.26 16.17
CA LEU A 111 -9.45 37.39 17.11
C LEU A 111 -9.71 38.03 18.49
N GLY A 112 -9.62 39.36 18.60
CA GLY A 112 -10.01 40.10 19.81
C GLY A 112 -8.95 40.13 20.92
N GLY A 113 -7.78 39.52 20.72
CA GLY A 113 -6.66 39.59 21.64
C GLY A 113 -6.11 41.00 21.83
N LYS A 114 -5.22 41.15 22.83
CA LYS A 114 -4.52 42.40 23.15
C LYS A 114 -3.09 42.31 22.63
N ILE A 115 -2.65 43.32 21.88
CA ILE A 115 -1.27 43.50 21.44
C ILE A 115 -0.81 44.92 21.79
N THR A 116 0.49 45.14 21.91
CA THR A 116 1.08 46.45 22.23
C THR A 116 0.82 47.48 21.14
N ASN A 117 1.05 47.12 19.88
CA ASN A 117 1.03 48.01 18.72
C ASN A 117 -0.35 47.98 18.01
N ALA A 118 -1.43 48.03 18.80
CA ALA A 118 -2.80 47.90 18.32
C ALA A 118 -3.26 49.07 17.41
N ALA A 119 -2.75 50.28 17.66
CA ALA A 119 -3.03 51.48 16.86
C ALA A 119 -2.24 51.52 15.54
N GLU A 120 -1.18 50.71 15.41
CA GLU A 120 -0.30 50.67 14.24
C GLU A 120 -0.70 49.57 13.24
N GLN A 121 -1.75 48.79 13.54
CA GLN A 121 -2.23 47.76 12.62
C GLN A 121 -2.87 48.40 11.37
N PRO A 122 -2.59 47.91 10.15
CA PRO A 122 -3.11 48.47 8.90
C PRO A 122 -4.64 48.58 8.85
N ASP A 123 -5.15 49.53 8.07
CA ASP A 123 -6.60 49.79 7.95
C ASP A 123 -7.43 48.54 7.65
N TRP A 124 -6.95 47.61 6.83
CA TRP A 124 -7.69 46.37 6.55
C TRP A 124 -7.85 45.49 7.80
N VAL A 125 -6.88 45.50 8.71
CA VAL A 125 -6.93 44.79 10.01
C VAL A 125 -7.95 45.46 10.93
N GLN A 126 -7.95 46.81 10.96
CA GLN A 126 -8.92 47.58 11.74
C GLN A 126 -10.35 47.35 11.24
N ASN A 127 -10.56 47.40 9.92
CA ASN A 127 -11.85 47.09 9.29
C ASN A 127 -12.26 45.63 9.53
N LEU A 128 -11.35 44.66 9.45
CA LEU A 128 -11.65 43.24 9.70
C LEU A 128 -12.01 42.97 11.18
N ARG A 129 -11.30 43.58 12.13
CA ARG A 129 -11.65 43.52 13.57
C ARG A 129 -12.99 44.22 13.85
N ALA A 130 -13.26 45.37 13.21
CA ALA A 130 -14.54 46.07 13.31
C ALA A 130 -15.71 45.26 12.72
N ALA A 131 -15.51 44.57 11.60
CA ALA A 131 -16.47 43.63 11.02
C ALA A 131 -16.77 42.50 12.01
N ARG A 132 -15.74 41.87 12.61
CA ARG A 132 -15.92 40.77 13.58
C ARG A 132 -16.68 41.23 14.82
N LEU A 133 -16.34 42.39 15.38
CA LEU A 133 -17.04 42.96 16.52
C LEU A 133 -18.50 43.32 16.19
N SER A 134 -18.75 43.87 15.00
CA SER A 134 -20.11 44.16 14.52
C SER A 134 -20.94 42.88 14.37
N PHE A 135 -20.36 41.82 13.80
CA PHE A 135 -21.01 40.52 13.62
C PHE A 135 -21.33 39.84 14.96
N LEU A 136 -20.38 39.82 15.89
CA LEU A 136 -20.58 39.29 17.25
C LEU A 136 -21.66 40.08 18.04
N ASN A 137 -21.78 41.39 17.77
CA ASN A 137 -22.85 42.24 18.31
C ASN A 137 -24.17 42.15 17.51
N GLN A 138 -24.32 41.18 16.61
CA GLN A 138 -25.49 40.96 15.74
C GLN A 138 -25.81 42.11 14.75
N GLN A 139 -24.87 43.05 14.56
CA GLN A 139 -25.02 44.20 13.65
C GLN A 139 -24.56 43.83 12.22
N VAL A 140 -25.23 42.85 11.60
CA VAL A 140 -24.79 42.21 10.35
C VAL A 140 -24.59 43.20 9.20
N SER A 141 -25.51 44.16 9.01
CA SER A 141 -25.41 45.20 7.96
C SER A 141 -24.33 46.26 8.22
N THR A 142 -23.80 46.33 9.44
CA THR A 142 -22.59 47.09 9.78
C THR A 142 -21.34 46.25 9.52
N ALA A 143 -21.38 44.96 9.88
CA ALA A 143 -20.30 44.01 9.61
C ALA A 143 -20.00 43.89 8.10
N GLU A 144 -21.04 43.84 7.26
CA GLU A 144 -20.95 43.79 5.81
C GLU A 144 -20.16 44.99 5.22
N LYS A 145 -20.47 46.21 5.69
CA LYS A 145 -19.81 47.46 5.27
C LYS A 145 -18.33 47.53 5.68
N TYR A 146 -17.93 46.76 6.70
CA TYR A 146 -16.55 46.66 7.15
C TYR A 146 -15.79 45.51 6.45
N ILE A 147 -16.40 44.35 6.23
CA ILE A 147 -15.74 43.24 5.51
C ILE A 147 -15.51 43.59 4.03
N GLN A 148 -16.43 44.31 3.37
CA GLN A 148 -16.24 44.81 2.00
C GLN A 148 -14.96 45.67 1.85
N LYS A 149 -14.59 46.44 2.89
CA LYS A 149 -13.34 47.24 2.92
C LYS A 149 -12.09 46.41 3.20
N ALA A 150 -12.23 45.21 3.77
CA ALA A 150 -11.13 44.31 4.09
C ALA A 150 -10.85 43.28 2.99
N LEU A 151 -11.86 42.84 2.23
CA LEU A 151 -11.78 41.70 1.29
C LEU A 151 -10.64 41.79 0.27
N ALA A 152 -10.49 42.92 -0.42
CA ALA A 152 -9.44 43.10 -1.43
C ALA A 152 -8.01 43.15 -0.85
N PRO A 153 -7.69 43.99 0.15
CA PRO A 153 -6.35 44.02 0.75
C PRO A 153 -6.02 42.77 1.59
N ALA A 154 -7.01 42.12 2.21
CA ALA A 154 -6.83 40.94 3.05
C ALA A 154 -7.08 39.61 2.30
N LYS A 155 -7.04 39.62 0.96
CA LYS A 155 -7.47 38.50 0.11
C LYS A 155 -6.83 37.14 0.43
N ASP A 156 -5.61 37.13 0.98
CA ASP A 156 -4.84 35.92 1.32
C ASP A 156 -4.95 35.52 2.81
N ASN A 157 -5.66 36.31 3.63
CA ASN A 157 -5.87 36.03 5.05
C ASN A 157 -7.13 35.17 5.26
N VAL A 158 -6.94 33.99 5.86
CA VAL A 158 -8.03 33.02 6.07
C VAL A 158 -9.12 33.53 7.03
N LEU A 159 -8.80 34.35 8.03
CA LEU A 159 -9.81 34.95 8.93
C LEU A 159 -10.75 35.92 8.19
N CYS A 160 -10.25 36.59 7.14
CA CYS A 160 -11.07 37.41 6.27
C CYS A 160 -12.09 36.56 5.48
N ALA A 161 -11.65 35.42 4.94
CA ALA A 161 -12.51 34.47 4.24
C ALA A 161 -13.55 33.80 5.16
N ILE A 162 -13.12 33.40 6.37
CA ILE A 162 -14.01 32.86 7.41
C ILE A 162 -15.12 33.86 7.76
N LEU A 163 -14.75 35.10 8.09
CA LEU A 163 -15.73 36.11 8.48
C LEU A 163 -16.64 36.54 7.32
N HIS A 164 -16.12 36.58 6.09
CA HIS A 164 -16.94 36.83 4.91
C HIS A 164 -18.01 35.75 4.74
N LEU A 165 -17.65 34.47 4.81
CA LEU A 165 -18.62 33.36 4.71
C LEU A 165 -19.64 33.38 5.87
N GLN A 166 -19.20 33.67 7.10
CA GLN A 166 -20.08 33.82 8.27
C GLN A 166 -21.10 34.96 8.08
N ILE A 167 -20.70 36.10 7.51
CA ILE A 167 -21.60 37.21 7.17
C ILE A 167 -22.53 36.83 6.02
N THR A 168 -22.02 36.22 4.94
CA THR A 168 -22.82 35.75 3.80
C THR A 168 -23.89 34.74 4.21
N ARG A 169 -23.58 33.78 5.10
CA ARG A 169 -24.57 32.83 5.66
C ARG A 169 -25.71 33.52 6.41
N ALA A 170 -25.47 34.72 6.95
CA ALA A 170 -26.47 35.50 7.67
C ALA A 170 -27.25 36.51 6.81
N THR A 171 -26.90 36.70 5.52
CA THR A 171 -27.53 37.68 4.62
C THR A 171 -28.02 37.15 3.28
N SER A 172 -27.49 36.01 2.83
CA SER A 172 -27.61 35.51 1.45
C SER A 172 -28.27 34.13 1.39
N ASP A 173 -28.68 33.70 0.20
CA ASP A 173 -29.23 32.36 0.01
C ASP A 173 -28.16 31.25 0.08
N ASN A 174 -28.64 30.02 0.24
CA ASN A 174 -27.81 28.83 0.41
C ASN A 174 -26.97 28.51 -0.84
N GLN A 175 -27.37 28.99 -2.03
CA GLN A 175 -26.63 28.79 -3.28
C GLN A 175 -25.41 29.73 -3.37
N VAL A 176 -25.54 30.97 -2.89
CA VAL A 176 -24.39 31.89 -2.72
C VAL A 176 -23.44 31.35 -1.65
N VAL A 177 -23.97 30.84 -0.53
CA VAL A 177 -23.18 30.19 0.53
C VAL A 177 -22.42 28.96 0.01
N GLN A 178 -23.08 28.06 -0.73
CA GLN A 178 -22.45 26.86 -1.32
C GLN A 178 -21.28 27.24 -2.24
N ASN A 179 -21.48 28.21 -3.13
CA ASN A 179 -20.45 28.68 -4.06
C ASN A 179 -19.25 29.29 -3.31
N LEU A 180 -19.50 30.12 -2.29
CA LEU A 180 -18.44 30.77 -1.50
C LEU A 180 -17.69 29.77 -0.60
N ALA A 181 -18.40 28.84 0.03
CA ALA A 181 -17.82 27.77 0.83
C ALA A 181 -16.96 26.82 -0.03
N SER A 182 -17.42 26.46 -1.23
CA SER A 182 -16.66 25.68 -2.21
C SER A 182 -15.38 26.39 -2.68
N LEU A 183 -15.47 27.69 -2.99
CA LEU A 183 -14.30 28.50 -3.37
C LEU A 183 -13.25 28.58 -2.25
N TYR A 184 -13.70 28.68 -0.99
CA TYR A 184 -12.80 28.77 0.16
C TYR A 184 -12.27 27.40 0.62
N SER A 185 -13.04 26.31 0.52
CA SER A 185 -12.52 24.96 0.79
C SER A 185 -11.48 24.53 -0.25
N GLN A 186 -11.64 24.88 -1.53
CA GLN A 186 -10.62 24.64 -2.56
C GLN A 186 -9.29 25.37 -2.28
N ARG A 187 -9.34 26.54 -1.63
CA ARG A 187 -8.16 27.37 -1.32
C ARG A 187 -7.53 27.07 0.03
N TRP A 188 -8.31 26.57 0.99
CA TRP A 188 -7.88 26.19 2.33
C TRP A 188 -8.49 24.83 2.73
N PRO A 189 -8.10 23.72 2.07
CA PRO A 189 -8.75 22.41 2.22
C PRO A 189 -8.56 21.75 3.60
N ASP A 190 -7.62 22.24 4.40
CA ASP A 190 -7.44 21.82 5.79
C ASP A 190 -8.54 22.42 6.72
N CYS A 191 -9.11 23.59 6.38
CA CYS A 191 -9.97 24.39 7.25
C CYS A 191 -11.39 23.81 7.36
N VAL A 192 -11.70 23.21 8.51
CA VAL A 192 -12.96 22.50 8.77
C VAL A 192 -14.18 23.41 8.66
N LEU A 193 -14.07 24.70 9.03
CA LEU A 193 -15.20 25.64 8.95
C LEU A 193 -15.79 25.77 7.54
N PHE A 194 -14.95 25.77 6.49
CA PHE A 194 -15.43 25.86 5.11
C PHE A 194 -16.16 24.57 4.69
N SER A 195 -15.64 23.41 5.09
CA SER A 195 -16.27 22.10 4.82
C SER A 195 -17.58 21.92 5.60
N LEU A 196 -17.70 22.43 6.83
CA LEU A 196 -18.95 22.40 7.60
C LEU A 196 -20.05 23.25 6.94
N TYR A 197 -19.76 24.50 6.55
CA TYR A 197 -20.74 25.34 5.84
C TYR A 197 -21.07 24.81 4.44
N LEU A 198 -20.11 24.19 3.75
CA LEU A 198 -20.38 23.50 2.48
C LEU A 198 -21.31 22.30 2.70
N ALA A 199 -21.11 21.51 3.75
CA ALA A 199 -21.98 20.39 4.08
C ALA A 199 -23.40 20.85 4.46
N GLU A 200 -23.52 21.91 5.26
CA GLU A 200 -24.80 22.55 5.62
C GLU A 200 -25.58 22.97 4.36
N ALA A 201 -24.94 23.74 3.47
CA ALA A 201 -25.57 24.18 2.23
C ALA A 201 -25.90 23.02 1.28
N GLN A 202 -25.05 21.99 1.18
CA GLN A 202 -25.35 20.78 0.40
C GLN A 202 -26.54 20.00 0.99
N MET A 203 -26.70 19.96 2.32
CA MET A 203 -27.85 19.33 2.97
C MET A 203 -29.14 20.12 2.68
N GLU A 204 -29.10 21.45 2.81
CA GLU A 204 -30.22 22.33 2.46
C GLU A 204 -30.59 22.31 0.96
N MET A 205 -29.65 21.90 0.09
CA MET A 205 -29.85 21.69 -1.34
C MET A 205 -30.23 20.24 -1.72
N GLY A 206 -30.41 19.34 -0.75
CA GLY A 206 -30.82 17.94 -0.97
C GLY A 206 -29.69 16.99 -1.41
N SER A 207 -28.44 17.43 -1.41
CA SER A 207 -27.25 16.63 -1.75
C SER A 207 -26.72 15.84 -0.54
N GLU A 208 -27.61 15.12 0.16
CA GLU A 208 -27.36 14.51 1.47
C GLU A 208 -26.07 13.67 1.53
N VAL A 209 -25.80 12.85 0.50
CA VAL A 209 -24.61 11.97 0.44
C VAL A 209 -23.31 12.77 0.46
N LEU A 210 -23.25 13.91 -0.25
CA LEU A 210 -22.06 14.77 -0.25
C LEU A 210 -21.91 15.50 1.08
N ALA A 211 -23.02 15.95 1.68
CA ALA A 211 -23.03 16.59 2.99
C ALA A 211 -22.55 15.62 4.09
N VAL A 212 -23.08 14.39 4.15
CA VAL A 212 -22.69 13.37 5.14
C VAL A 212 -21.21 12.99 5.02
N ASN A 213 -20.67 12.87 3.80
CA ASN A 213 -19.25 12.60 3.59
C ASN A 213 -18.36 13.73 4.13
N LEU A 214 -18.71 14.99 3.83
CA LEU A 214 -18.01 16.17 4.36
C LEU A 214 -18.10 16.26 5.89
N LEU A 215 -19.26 15.96 6.48
CA LEU A 215 -19.44 15.93 7.93
C LEU A 215 -18.57 14.86 8.61
N HIS A 216 -18.45 13.67 8.03
CA HIS A 216 -17.56 12.62 8.54
C HIS A 216 -16.08 13.01 8.44
N GLU A 217 -15.66 13.68 7.36
CA GLU A 217 -14.29 14.21 7.25
C GLU A 217 -14.02 15.28 8.32
N CYS A 218 -14.99 16.17 8.57
CA CYS A 218 -14.90 17.17 9.63
C CYS A 218 -14.81 16.55 11.03
N ALA A 219 -15.59 15.49 11.29
CA ALA A 219 -15.56 14.78 12.57
C ALA A 219 -14.24 14.02 12.80
N ALA A 220 -13.53 13.62 11.74
CA ALA A 220 -12.18 13.06 11.83
C ALA A 220 -11.10 14.14 12.04
N LYS A 221 -11.22 15.30 11.38
CA LYS A 221 -10.29 16.43 11.50
C LYS A 221 -10.39 17.19 12.83
N ASP A 222 -11.60 17.33 13.37
CA ASP A 222 -11.89 17.94 14.68
C ASP A 222 -12.71 16.98 15.54
N ALA A 223 -12.04 15.97 16.09
CA ALA A 223 -12.68 14.95 16.95
C ALA A 223 -13.18 15.52 18.28
N GLY A 224 -12.72 16.72 18.67
CA GLY A 224 -13.19 17.43 19.86
C GLY A 224 -14.47 18.24 19.64
N GLY A 225 -14.92 18.40 18.39
CA GLY A 225 -16.11 19.18 18.02
C GLY A 225 -16.00 20.68 18.30
N MET A 226 -14.78 21.22 18.38
CA MET A 226 -14.50 22.61 18.76
C MET A 226 -15.03 23.65 17.75
N VAL A 227 -14.98 23.32 16.45
CA VAL A 227 -15.48 24.15 15.34
C VAL A 227 -17.00 24.03 15.17
N PRO A 228 -17.62 22.83 15.04
CA PRO A 228 -19.08 22.74 14.89
C PRO A 228 -19.84 23.25 16.12
N ALA A 229 -19.32 23.05 17.34
CA ALA A 229 -19.95 23.62 18.55
C ALA A 229 -19.87 25.15 18.62
N ARG A 230 -18.95 25.79 17.86
CA ARG A 230 -18.88 27.25 17.70
C ARG A 230 -19.85 27.76 16.64
N ILE A 231 -20.06 27.00 15.57
CA ILE A 231 -20.90 27.40 14.41
C ILE A 231 -22.38 27.11 14.67
N TRP A 232 -22.73 25.88 15.06
CA TRP A 232 -24.11 25.42 15.24
C TRP A 232 -24.55 25.30 16.72
N GLY A 233 -23.64 25.57 17.66
CA GLY A 233 -23.89 25.43 19.10
C GLY A 233 -23.87 23.99 19.61
N LYS A 234 -23.99 23.83 20.94
CA LYS A 234 -23.87 22.52 21.62
C LYS A 234 -25.03 21.56 21.40
N GLU A 235 -26.15 22.02 20.84
CA GLU A 235 -27.37 21.22 20.57
C GLU A 235 -27.70 21.16 19.06
N SER A 236 -26.67 21.20 18.22
CA SER A 236 -26.80 21.02 16.76
C SER A 236 -27.43 19.67 16.39
N PRO A 237 -28.27 19.57 15.34
CA PRO A 237 -28.75 18.29 14.81
C PRO A 237 -27.63 17.31 14.45
N TYR A 238 -26.45 17.82 14.07
CA TYR A 238 -25.29 17.02 13.68
C TYR A 238 -24.45 16.52 14.87
N LYS A 239 -24.83 16.86 16.11
CA LYS A 239 -24.12 16.50 17.36
C LYS A 239 -23.78 15.01 17.43
N SER A 240 -24.68 14.13 17.00
CA SER A 240 -24.53 12.67 17.03
C SER A 240 -23.35 12.13 16.19
N LEU A 241 -22.79 12.92 15.28
CA LEU A 241 -21.60 12.57 14.49
C LEU A 241 -20.30 12.75 15.29
N TRP A 242 -20.31 13.63 16.30
CA TRP A 242 -19.25 13.76 17.29
C TRP A 242 -19.61 12.93 18.51
N SER A 243 -18.80 11.92 18.84
CA SER A 243 -19.09 11.04 19.97
C SER A 243 -19.15 11.83 21.28
N ASP A 244 -20.27 11.78 22.01
CA ASP A 244 -20.35 12.29 23.38
C ASP A 244 -19.35 11.50 24.27
N ILE A 245 -18.17 12.07 24.52
CA ILE A 245 -17.14 11.49 25.40
C ILE A 245 -17.55 11.75 26.86
N THR A 246 -18.58 11.04 27.28
CA THR A 246 -19.23 11.16 28.60
C THR A 246 -18.26 10.85 29.74
N THR A 247 -17.50 9.76 29.62
CA THR A 247 -16.64 9.21 30.66
C THR A 247 -15.45 8.44 30.10
N PHE A 248 -14.24 8.70 30.61
CA PHE A 248 -13.06 7.85 30.41
C PHE A 248 -12.29 7.64 31.72
N GLU A 249 -11.53 6.54 31.83
CA GLU A 249 -10.71 6.25 33.01
C GLU A 249 -9.36 7.00 32.97
N PHE A 250 -9.18 7.97 33.87
CA PHE A 250 -7.92 8.69 34.01
C PHE A 250 -7.00 8.01 35.04
N ASN A 251 -6.17 7.09 34.54
CA ASN A 251 -5.26 6.27 35.35
C ASN A 251 -3.87 6.89 35.59
N LEU A 252 -3.69 8.21 35.41
CA LEU A 252 -2.44 8.93 35.69
C LEU A 252 -2.49 9.66 37.05
N PRO A 253 -1.42 9.65 37.86
CA PRO A 253 -1.39 10.36 39.13
C PRO A 253 -1.36 11.88 38.91
N VAL A 254 -2.31 12.59 39.52
CA VAL A 254 -2.40 14.06 39.46
C VAL A 254 -1.40 14.70 40.42
N PRO A 255 -0.54 15.65 39.97
CA PRO A 255 0.37 16.36 40.86
C PRO A 255 -0.36 17.07 42.00
N SER A 256 0.20 17.04 43.21
CA SER A 256 -0.43 17.64 44.41
C SER A 256 -0.68 19.15 44.28
N THR A 257 0.14 19.85 43.48
CA THR A 257 -0.01 21.26 43.12
C THR A 257 -1.24 21.51 42.23
N VAL A 258 -1.51 20.61 41.27
CA VAL A 258 -2.70 20.65 40.41
C VAL A 258 -3.93 20.25 41.20
N ALA A 259 -3.84 19.23 42.05
CA ALA A 259 -4.93 18.83 42.95
C ALA A 259 -5.32 19.94 43.94
N ALA A 260 -4.34 20.72 44.44
CA ALA A 260 -4.61 21.91 45.25
C ALA A 260 -5.35 23.00 44.45
N ALA A 261 -4.88 23.31 43.24
CA ALA A 261 -5.50 24.31 42.37
C ALA A 261 -6.91 23.91 41.85
N MET A 262 -7.18 22.61 41.70
CA MET A 262 -8.51 22.04 41.42
C MET A 262 -9.44 22.03 42.66
N GLY A 263 -8.96 22.46 43.84
CA GLY A 263 -9.73 22.38 45.09
C GLY A 263 -9.94 20.97 45.63
N TRP A 264 -9.21 19.97 45.11
CA TRP A 264 -9.35 18.54 45.46
C TRP A 264 -8.64 18.15 46.75
N ASN A 265 -7.75 19.00 47.28
CA ASN A 265 -7.09 18.78 48.57
C ASN A 265 -7.92 19.35 49.74
N GLN A 266 -9.05 18.71 50.07
CA GLN A 266 -9.82 19.02 51.28
C GLN A 266 -9.54 17.97 52.35
N LEU A 267 -8.82 18.35 53.41
CA LEU A 267 -8.69 17.55 54.62
C LEU A 267 -9.95 17.74 55.47
N GLY A 268 -10.53 16.63 55.95
CA GLY A 268 -11.67 16.67 56.86
C GLY A 268 -11.34 17.38 58.18
N SER A 269 -12.30 18.10 58.74
CA SER A 269 -12.18 18.80 60.01
C SER A 269 -11.99 17.83 61.19
N GLY A 270 -10.75 17.62 61.58
CA GLY A 270 -10.40 16.76 62.71
C GLY A 270 -10.88 17.33 64.05
N SER A 271 -11.52 16.48 64.86
CA SER A 271 -11.82 16.80 66.26
C SER A 271 -10.53 16.78 67.09
N THR A 272 -10.34 17.82 67.90
CA THR A 272 -9.18 17.96 68.79
C THR A 272 -9.34 17.08 70.03
N THR A 273 -8.45 16.08 70.17
CA THR A 273 -8.24 15.35 71.43
C THR A 273 -6.75 15.35 71.76
N GLN A 274 -6.41 15.48 73.04
CA GLN A 274 -5.09 15.92 73.50
C GLN A 274 -4.02 14.83 73.51
N ALA A 275 -2.75 15.25 73.41
CA ALA A 275 -1.59 14.40 73.70
C ALA A 275 -1.04 14.68 75.11
N PRO A 276 -0.81 13.62 75.89
CA PRO A 276 0.45 13.46 76.64
C PRO A 276 0.98 12.00 76.54
N ALA A 277 2.20 11.65 76.93
CA ALA A 277 3.48 12.35 77.06
C ALA A 277 4.60 11.28 77.13
N GLN A 278 5.88 11.64 77.05
CA GLN A 278 7.00 10.69 76.99
C GLN A 278 7.32 10.00 78.34
N GLN A 279 7.82 8.77 78.28
CA GLN A 279 8.72 8.19 79.30
C GLN A 279 9.87 7.41 78.65
N THR A 280 10.96 7.23 79.40
CA THR A 280 12.29 6.81 78.92
C THR A 280 12.82 5.56 79.62
N ALA A 281 13.54 4.69 78.89
CA ALA A 281 14.41 3.65 79.45
C ALA A 281 15.47 3.21 78.41
N SER A 282 16.54 2.55 78.85
CA SER A 282 17.64 1.99 78.02
C SER A 282 17.81 0.48 78.28
N ILE A 283 18.53 -0.32 77.47
CA ILE A 283 19.99 -0.61 77.64
C ILE A 283 20.54 -1.55 76.52
N ARG A 284 21.72 -1.20 75.96
CA ARG A 284 22.82 -2.02 75.33
C ARG A 284 22.61 -2.91 74.07
N ARG A 285 23.76 -3.28 73.45
CA ARG A 285 24.02 -4.01 72.18
C ARG A 285 24.63 -5.41 72.43
N PRO A 286 24.70 -6.28 71.40
CA PRO A 286 26.02 -6.60 70.79
C PRO A 286 26.05 -6.48 69.24
N ALA A 287 27.04 -7.05 68.54
CA ALA A 287 27.43 -6.66 67.16
C ALA A 287 27.78 -7.81 66.16
N ARG A 288 28.12 -7.40 64.93
CA ARG A 288 28.39 -8.15 63.67
C ARG A 288 29.42 -9.31 63.72
N PRO A 289 29.24 -10.31 62.83
CA PRO A 289 30.34 -11.05 62.17
C PRO A 289 30.65 -10.58 60.73
N ILE A 290 31.64 -11.23 60.09
CA ILE A 290 32.26 -10.92 58.77
C ILE A 290 32.44 -12.24 57.97
N PRO A 291 32.37 -12.27 56.62
CA PRO A 291 32.54 -13.49 55.81
C PRO A 291 34.01 -13.88 55.51
N PRO A 292 34.31 -15.18 55.29
CA PRO A 292 35.55 -15.68 54.69
C PRO A 292 35.36 -16.18 53.23
N ALA A 293 36.45 -16.59 52.56
CA ALA A 293 36.44 -17.02 51.15
C ALA A 293 37.46 -18.16 50.85
N SER A 294 37.28 -18.80 49.68
CA SER A 294 38.28 -19.45 48.81
C SER A 294 39.11 -20.68 49.27
N LYS A 295 39.02 -21.77 48.49
CA LYS A 295 40.06 -22.74 48.01
C LYS A 295 39.37 -23.65 46.96
N VAL A 296 39.85 -24.00 45.75
CA VAL A 296 41.17 -24.22 45.10
C VAL A 296 41.57 -25.72 45.08
N GLU A 297 41.89 -26.22 43.87
CA GLU A 297 42.48 -27.54 43.49
C GLU A 297 41.61 -28.81 43.70
N THR A 298 41.75 -29.94 42.97
CA THR A 298 42.74 -30.38 41.94
C THR A 298 42.13 -31.34 40.87
N ILE A 299 42.91 -31.79 39.88
CA ILE A 299 42.58 -32.78 38.81
C ILE A 299 43.51 -34.01 38.94
N PRO A 300 43.03 -35.27 38.78
CA PRO A 300 43.54 -36.15 37.69
C PRO A 300 42.60 -37.29 37.16
N GLU A 301 42.73 -37.60 35.85
CA GLU A 301 42.88 -38.94 35.19
C GLU A 301 41.96 -40.17 35.50
N THR A 302 41.72 -41.19 34.64
CA THR A 302 41.89 -41.45 33.17
C THR A 302 41.13 -42.73 32.74
N LYS A 303 40.54 -42.75 31.52
CA LYS A 303 40.36 -43.91 30.58
C LYS A 303 39.56 -45.17 31.06
N PRO A 304 39.24 -46.17 30.18
CA PRO A 304 39.49 -46.30 28.73
C PRO A 304 38.24 -46.45 27.82
N GLU A 305 38.49 -46.49 26.51
CA GLU A 305 37.59 -46.93 25.43
C GLU A 305 37.45 -48.48 25.41
N PRO A 306 36.50 -49.11 24.66
CA PRO A 306 36.86 -49.46 23.27
C PRO A 306 35.72 -49.58 22.22
N ALA A 307 36.05 -49.13 21.00
CA ALA A 307 35.83 -49.82 19.72
C ALA A 307 34.44 -49.85 19.01
N LYS A 308 34.54 -49.93 17.67
CA LYS A 308 33.47 -50.01 16.67
C LYS A 308 33.03 -51.47 16.42
N PRO A 309 31.98 -51.67 15.59
CA PRO A 309 32.28 -52.40 14.35
C PRO A 309 31.64 -51.86 13.06
N THR A 310 32.38 -52.02 11.96
CA THR A 310 31.95 -52.02 10.55
C THR A 310 32.91 -52.95 9.78
N PRO A 311 32.66 -53.34 8.51
CA PRO A 311 31.40 -53.69 7.83
C PRO A 311 31.45 -55.14 7.28
N ARG A 312 30.43 -55.63 6.54
CA ARG A 312 30.55 -56.86 5.70
C ARG A 312 29.87 -56.75 4.33
N ARG A 313 30.21 -57.72 3.47
CA ARG A 313 30.15 -57.77 2.00
C ARG A 313 29.95 -59.25 1.58
N ILE A 314 29.49 -59.65 0.39
CA ILE A 314 29.18 -58.91 -0.85
C ILE A 314 27.68 -59.16 -1.22
N ASP A 315 27.16 -59.74 -2.32
CA ASP A 315 27.71 -60.17 -3.62
C ASP A 315 26.66 -60.15 -4.77
N ARG A 316 27.11 -59.64 -5.93
CA ARG A 316 26.86 -60.08 -7.33
C ARG A 316 25.45 -60.44 -7.88
N VAL A 317 24.95 -59.56 -8.78
CA VAL A 317 25.00 -59.70 -10.27
C VAL A 317 24.46 -61.02 -10.86
N PRO A 318 23.44 -60.98 -11.75
CA PRO A 318 23.71 -60.69 -13.17
C PRO A 318 22.74 -59.76 -13.93
N GLN A 319 23.23 -59.26 -15.06
CA GLN A 319 22.48 -58.53 -16.11
C GLN A 319 21.74 -59.51 -17.03
N ASN A 320 20.76 -59.04 -17.81
CA ASN A 320 20.55 -59.52 -19.19
C ASN A 320 19.68 -58.58 -20.04
N GLU A 321 20.13 -58.37 -21.27
CA GLU A 321 19.50 -57.71 -22.42
C GLU A 321 20.22 -58.30 -23.67
N PRO A 322 19.75 -58.13 -24.93
CA PRO A 322 18.41 -57.79 -25.42
C PRO A 322 17.90 -58.80 -26.49
N THR A 323 16.64 -58.70 -26.94
CA THR A 323 16.21 -59.33 -28.21
C THR A 323 15.28 -58.45 -29.06
N ARG A 324 15.50 -58.49 -30.37
CA ARG A 324 14.92 -57.62 -31.41
C ARG A 324 13.52 -58.07 -31.86
N SER A 325 12.68 -57.12 -32.27
CA SER A 325 11.93 -57.23 -33.54
C SER A 325 11.53 -55.84 -34.08
N ASN A 326 11.64 -55.68 -35.40
CA ASN A 326 11.34 -54.51 -36.24
C ASN A 326 10.53 -55.06 -37.46
N PRO A 327 10.07 -54.29 -38.49
CA PRO A 327 10.01 -52.83 -38.69
C PRO A 327 8.65 -52.37 -39.34
N VAL A 328 8.63 -51.17 -39.97
CA VAL A 328 7.67 -50.62 -41.00
C VAL A 328 6.19 -50.39 -40.57
N GLU A 329 5.39 -49.48 -41.18
CA GLU A 329 5.63 -48.56 -42.31
C GLU A 329 4.98 -47.16 -42.16
N SER A 330 5.52 -46.20 -42.90
CA SER A 330 5.19 -44.77 -42.98
C SER A 330 3.81 -44.43 -43.56
N LEU A 331 3.39 -43.16 -43.39
CA LEU A 331 2.85 -42.39 -44.52
C LEU A 331 3.11 -40.85 -44.47
N ALA A 332 4.30 -40.42 -44.08
CA ALA A 332 4.67 -39.01 -44.07
C ALA A 332 5.12 -38.54 -45.48
N SER A 333 4.19 -38.00 -46.30
CA SER A 333 4.55 -37.46 -47.62
C SER A 333 3.73 -36.26 -48.09
N ARG A 334 4.36 -35.07 -48.12
CA ARG A 334 4.45 -34.15 -49.28
C ARG A 334 5.32 -32.93 -48.94
N PHE A 335 5.73 -32.21 -49.99
CA PHE A 335 6.51 -30.95 -49.96
C PHE A 335 7.94 -31.04 -49.38
N LYS A 336 8.87 -31.49 -50.23
CA LYS A 336 10.28 -31.07 -50.15
C LYS A 336 10.46 -29.76 -50.91
N PHE A 337 11.17 -28.79 -50.34
CA PHE A 337 11.87 -27.75 -51.10
C PHE A 337 13.38 -27.93 -50.95
N GLN A 338 14.13 -27.62 -52.00
CA GLN A 338 15.54 -27.97 -52.13
C GLN A 338 16.37 -26.71 -52.40
N PHE A 339 17.15 -26.27 -51.41
CA PHE A 339 18.09 -25.17 -51.59
C PHE A 339 19.47 -25.70 -52.03
N LYS A 340 20.04 -25.09 -53.08
CA LYS A 340 21.45 -25.26 -53.45
C LYS A 340 22.29 -24.22 -52.69
N PRO A 341 23.47 -24.59 -52.15
CA PRO A 341 24.39 -23.62 -51.58
C PRO A 341 25.02 -22.76 -52.69
N VAL A 342 25.17 -21.46 -52.42
CA VAL A 342 25.98 -20.54 -53.24
C VAL A 342 27.20 -20.15 -52.41
N ASN A 343 28.40 -20.54 -52.85
CA ASN A 343 29.63 -20.06 -52.24
C ASN A 343 29.90 -18.62 -52.69
N ILE A 344 30.02 -17.71 -51.72
CA ILE A 344 30.57 -16.37 -51.93
C ILE A 344 31.83 -16.28 -51.08
N ALA A 345 32.99 -16.25 -51.72
CA ALA A 345 34.23 -15.89 -51.05
C ALA A 345 34.27 -14.36 -50.88
N VAL A 346 34.56 -13.89 -49.67
CA VAL A 346 34.67 -12.45 -49.35
C VAL A 346 36.13 -12.14 -49.03
N ASP A 347 36.68 -11.14 -49.70
CA ASP A 347 38.03 -10.64 -49.43
C ASP A 347 38.06 -9.88 -48.09
N MET A 348 39.05 -10.19 -47.26
CA MET A 348 39.20 -9.70 -45.88
C MET A 348 40.15 -8.51 -45.75
N GLU A 349 40.89 -8.14 -46.80
CA GLU A 349 41.92 -7.11 -46.70
C GLU A 349 41.39 -5.68 -46.38
N PRO A 350 40.20 -5.24 -46.85
CA PRO A 350 39.63 -3.94 -46.45
C PRO A 350 39.39 -3.82 -44.93
N LEU A 351 38.99 -4.92 -44.28
CA LEU A 351 38.80 -4.99 -42.82
C LEU A 351 40.13 -4.85 -42.07
N ARG A 352 41.21 -5.40 -42.64
CA ARG A 352 42.55 -5.37 -42.03
C ARG A 352 43.17 -3.96 -42.05
N ILE A 353 42.99 -3.24 -43.16
CA ILE A 353 43.42 -1.84 -43.30
C ILE A 353 42.63 -0.92 -42.35
N ALA A 354 41.33 -1.14 -42.18
CA ALA A 354 40.51 -0.40 -41.23
C ALA A 354 40.97 -0.62 -39.77
N ALA A 355 41.30 -1.86 -39.40
CA ALA A 355 41.81 -2.19 -38.07
C ALA A 355 43.16 -1.52 -37.77
N ALA A 356 44.08 -1.46 -38.74
CA ALA A 356 45.39 -0.83 -38.56
C ALA A 356 45.27 0.66 -38.20
N LYS A 357 44.46 1.44 -38.94
CA LYS A 357 44.24 2.87 -38.66
C LYS A 357 43.59 3.15 -37.30
N ALA A 358 42.76 2.23 -36.81
CA ALA A 358 42.16 2.34 -35.47
C ALA A 358 43.21 2.22 -34.35
N VAL A 359 44.31 1.49 -34.57
CA VAL A 359 45.41 1.33 -33.60
C VAL A 359 46.33 2.55 -33.57
N GLU A 360 46.71 3.12 -34.72
CA GLU A 360 47.47 4.40 -34.77
C GLU A 360 46.72 5.57 -34.14
N SER A 361 45.39 5.56 -34.24
CA SER A 361 44.50 6.54 -33.60
C SER A 361 44.47 6.40 -32.07
N PHE A 362 44.89 5.25 -31.53
CA PHE A 362 44.89 4.98 -30.09
C PHE A 362 46.25 5.25 -29.43
N SER A 363 47.36 5.02 -30.15
CA SER A 363 48.71 5.33 -29.64
C SER A 363 48.92 6.83 -29.45
N THR A 364 48.44 7.65 -30.38
CA THR A 364 48.49 9.13 -30.30
C THR A 364 47.69 9.71 -29.13
N LEU A 365 46.59 9.08 -28.72
CA LEU A 365 45.85 9.45 -27.51
C LEU A 365 46.59 9.06 -26.20
N SER A 366 47.47 8.05 -26.24
CA SER A 366 48.22 7.58 -25.06
C SER A 366 49.34 8.53 -24.63
N GLU A 367 49.87 9.35 -25.54
CA GLU A 367 50.92 10.33 -25.21
C GLU A 367 50.36 11.61 -24.56
N LEU A 368 49.17 12.04 -24.99
CA LEU A 368 48.47 13.22 -24.45
C LEU A 368 48.00 13.08 -22.98
N VAL A 369 48.07 11.89 -22.38
CA VAL A 369 47.61 11.61 -21.01
C VAL A 369 48.73 11.71 -19.96
N LYS A 370 50.00 11.84 -20.37
CA LYS A 370 51.16 11.78 -19.45
C LYS A 370 51.39 13.02 -18.58
N GLU A 371 50.74 14.16 -18.85
CA GLU A 371 50.85 15.37 -18.02
C GLU A 371 49.60 15.64 -17.19
N SER A 372 49.38 14.83 -16.15
CA SER A 372 48.48 15.18 -15.05
C SER A 372 49.09 14.79 -13.69
N ARG A 373 48.85 15.62 -12.67
CA ARG A 373 49.47 15.49 -11.34
C ARG A 373 48.87 14.31 -10.56
N PRO A 374 49.62 13.68 -9.62
CA PRO A 374 49.10 12.57 -8.83
C PRO A 374 47.86 13.00 -8.01
N PRO A 375 46.84 12.12 -7.86
CA PRO A 375 45.62 12.46 -7.17
C PRO A 375 45.84 12.57 -5.65
N GLU A 376 45.17 13.53 -5.01
CA GLU A 376 45.03 13.54 -3.56
C GLU A 376 44.25 12.32 -3.07
N GLN A 377 44.58 11.85 -1.86
CA GLN A 377 43.90 10.70 -1.26
C GLN A 377 42.47 11.10 -0.87
N ILE A 378 41.48 10.59 -1.61
CA ILE A 378 40.06 10.73 -1.26
C ILE A 378 39.87 10.10 0.14
N PRO A 379 39.39 10.87 1.15
CA PRO A 379 39.22 10.34 2.49
C PRO A 379 38.15 9.25 2.50
N ASN A 380 38.41 8.15 3.21
CA ASN A 380 37.51 7.01 3.32
C ASN A 380 36.32 7.34 4.25
N ILE A 381 35.30 8.02 3.72
CA ILE A 381 34.11 8.43 4.47
C ILE A 381 33.21 7.21 4.72
N PRO A 382 32.87 6.87 5.99
CA PRO A 382 31.95 5.77 6.27
C PRO A 382 30.57 6.00 5.66
N ILE A 383 30.02 4.96 5.00
CA ILE A 383 28.71 4.99 4.31
C ILE A 383 27.57 5.52 5.21
N ALA A 384 27.64 5.28 6.53
CA ALA A 384 26.70 5.81 7.51
C ALA A 384 26.59 7.35 7.48
N LYS A 385 27.72 8.07 7.34
CA LYS A 385 27.73 9.54 7.26
C LYS A 385 27.08 10.06 5.98
N VAL A 386 27.26 9.35 4.87
CA VAL A 386 26.63 9.69 3.59
C VAL A 386 25.12 9.49 3.66
N LYS A 387 24.65 8.39 4.28
CA LYS A 387 23.22 8.18 4.56
C LYS A 387 22.63 9.26 5.47
N GLU A 388 23.37 9.69 6.49
CA GLU A 388 22.92 10.71 7.45
C GLU A 388 22.71 12.09 6.78
N GLU A 389 23.63 12.54 5.93
CA GLU A 389 23.45 13.79 5.17
C GLU A 389 22.35 13.65 4.09
N LEU A 390 22.27 12.51 3.39
CA LEU A 390 21.19 12.27 2.42
C LEU A 390 19.80 12.25 3.08
N ALA A 391 19.68 11.73 4.31
CA ALA A 391 18.43 11.78 5.07
C ALA A 391 18.01 13.23 5.39
N ARG A 392 18.95 14.10 5.77
CA ARG A 392 18.67 15.55 5.97
C ARG A 392 18.22 16.23 4.67
N VAL A 393 18.86 15.90 3.54
CA VAL A 393 18.47 16.42 2.22
C VAL A 393 17.10 15.91 1.78
N ALA A 394 16.76 14.65 2.05
CA ALA A 394 15.45 14.07 1.73
C ALA A 394 14.30 14.67 2.56
N ILE A 395 14.55 14.96 3.85
CA ILE A 395 13.63 15.70 4.73
C ILE A 395 13.38 17.11 4.17
N ASN A 396 14.44 17.82 3.75
CA ASN A 396 14.34 19.15 3.14
C ASN A 396 13.69 19.16 1.75
N LEU A 397 13.38 18.00 1.17
CA LEU A 397 12.73 17.83 -0.14
C LEU A 397 11.33 17.18 -0.05
N ASP A 398 10.81 17.00 1.16
CA ASP A 398 9.50 16.42 1.47
C ASP A 398 9.29 15.02 0.85
N LYS A 399 10.37 14.22 0.78
CA LYS A 399 10.41 12.90 0.12
C LYS A 399 11.11 11.83 0.97
N PRO A 400 10.46 11.33 2.04
CA PRO A 400 11.06 10.38 2.97
C PRO A 400 11.45 9.03 2.34
N SER A 401 10.79 8.59 1.25
CA SER A 401 11.15 7.36 0.54
C SER A 401 12.60 7.35 0.01
N ILE A 402 13.13 8.51 -0.36
CA ILE A 402 14.53 8.64 -0.84
C ILE A 402 15.53 8.30 0.29
N ALA A 403 15.21 8.58 1.56
CA ALA A 403 16.07 8.24 2.69
C ALA A 403 16.06 6.74 3.04
N ASN A 404 14.97 6.04 2.71
CA ASN A 404 14.74 4.62 3.01
C ASN A 404 14.97 3.70 1.80
N ALA A 405 15.42 4.23 0.65
CA ALA A 405 15.71 3.43 -0.53
C ALA A 405 17.05 2.69 -0.42
N ASP A 406 17.12 1.49 -1.03
CA ASP A 406 18.40 0.91 -1.41
C ASP A 406 19.01 1.72 -2.57
N HIS A 407 20.33 1.95 -2.50
CA HIS A 407 21.09 2.73 -3.47
C HIS A 407 22.05 1.86 -4.29
N ARG A 408 21.97 0.53 -4.13
CA ARG A 408 22.69 -0.45 -4.95
C ARG A 408 22.17 -0.42 -6.40
N PHE A 409 23.05 -0.70 -7.36
CA PHE A 409 22.71 -0.68 -8.78
C PHE A 409 21.80 -1.86 -9.14
N PRO A 410 20.65 -1.64 -9.80
CA PRO A 410 19.67 -2.69 -10.04
C PRO A 410 20.11 -3.65 -11.15
N VAL A 411 19.97 -4.95 -10.86
CA VAL A 411 20.16 -6.05 -11.82
C VAL A 411 18.82 -6.73 -12.04
N LEU A 412 18.42 -6.87 -13.30
CA LEU A 412 17.35 -7.78 -13.69
C LEU A 412 17.90 -9.21 -13.73
N ILE A 413 17.33 -10.11 -12.93
CA ILE A 413 17.66 -11.53 -12.97
C ILE A 413 16.63 -12.25 -13.85
N MET A 414 17.07 -12.82 -14.97
CA MET A 414 16.27 -13.75 -15.77
C MET A 414 16.56 -15.16 -15.27
N LEU A 415 15.67 -15.74 -14.48
CA LEU A 415 15.88 -17.00 -13.77
C LEU A 415 15.16 -18.14 -14.49
N SER A 416 15.81 -19.30 -14.61
CA SER A 416 15.14 -20.53 -15.05
C SER A 416 15.80 -21.81 -14.52
N LEU A 417 15.19 -22.94 -14.85
CA LEU A 417 15.75 -24.28 -14.69
C LEU A 417 16.05 -24.85 -16.08
N ARG A 418 17.33 -25.05 -16.39
CA ARG A 418 17.83 -25.57 -17.67
C ARG A 418 17.25 -26.94 -17.97
N ALA A 419 17.23 -27.83 -16.97
CA ALA A 419 16.62 -29.16 -17.09
C ALA A 419 15.10 -29.08 -17.25
N GLY A 420 14.43 -28.08 -16.66
CA GLY A 420 13.00 -27.82 -16.85
C GLY A 420 12.67 -27.43 -18.29
N LEU A 421 13.40 -26.46 -18.84
CA LEU A 421 13.27 -26.02 -20.23
C LEU A 421 13.61 -27.13 -21.23
N GLU A 422 14.66 -27.91 -20.99
CA GLU A 422 15.03 -29.06 -21.84
C GLU A 422 13.97 -30.17 -21.78
N LYS A 423 13.40 -30.44 -20.61
CA LYS A 423 12.33 -31.42 -20.41
C LYS A 423 11.02 -31.01 -21.09
N GLN A 424 10.64 -29.72 -21.06
CA GLN A 424 9.39 -29.27 -21.69
C GLN A 424 9.54 -29.09 -23.20
N TYR A 425 10.54 -28.32 -23.65
CA TYR A 425 10.64 -27.87 -25.05
C TYR A 425 11.67 -28.62 -25.89
N GLY A 426 12.52 -29.45 -25.27
CA GLY A 426 13.60 -30.19 -25.93
C GLY A 426 14.89 -29.37 -26.13
N ARG A 427 16.01 -30.10 -26.24
CA ARG A 427 17.37 -29.54 -26.24
C ARG A 427 17.67 -28.53 -27.34
N GLN A 428 17.11 -28.72 -28.54
CA GLN A 428 17.28 -27.79 -29.66
C GLN A 428 16.56 -26.46 -29.39
N THR A 429 15.34 -26.53 -28.87
CA THR A 429 14.51 -25.38 -28.52
C THR A 429 15.10 -24.59 -27.35
N LEU A 430 15.65 -25.27 -26.33
CA LEU A 430 16.41 -24.63 -25.26
C LEU A 430 17.56 -23.78 -25.80
N ALA A 431 18.30 -24.24 -26.82
CA ALA A 431 19.39 -23.46 -27.41
C ALA A 431 18.88 -22.18 -28.14
N VAL A 432 17.66 -22.20 -28.67
CA VAL A 432 17.00 -21.00 -29.21
C VAL A 432 16.58 -20.06 -28.07
N ILE A 433 15.92 -20.58 -27.03
CA ILE A 433 15.49 -19.81 -25.86
C ILE A 433 16.69 -19.11 -25.19
N ASP A 434 17.78 -19.83 -24.94
CA ASP A 434 19.03 -19.30 -24.38
C ASP A 434 19.65 -18.19 -25.23
N SER A 435 19.60 -18.32 -26.57
CA SER A 435 20.04 -17.27 -27.50
C SER A 435 19.17 -16.00 -27.40
N GLU A 436 17.85 -16.14 -27.35
CA GLU A 436 16.92 -15.00 -27.26
C GLU A 436 16.96 -14.33 -25.88
N LEU A 437 17.15 -15.09 -24.79
CA LEU A 437 17.40 -14.52 -23.46
C LEU A 437 18.71 -13.72 -23.41
N LYS A 438 19.76 -14.16 -24.13
CA LYS A 438 21.00 -13.39 -24.29
C LYS A 438 20.78 -12.12 -25.11
N ASN A 439 19.99 -12.18 -26.18
CA ASN A 439 19.60 -11.00 -26.98
C ASN A 439 18.82 -9.97 -26.14
N LEU A 440 17.86 -10.43 -25.34
CA LEU A 440 17.12 -9.61 -24.38
C LEU A 440 18.04 -9.00 -23.32
N SER A 441 18.93 -9.80 -22.73
CA SER A 441 19.87 -9.36 -21.71
C SER A 441 20.86 -8.30 -22.23
N ILE A 442 21.40 -8.48 -23.44
CA ILE A 442 22.24 -7.49 -24.13
C ILE A 442 21.44 -6.21 -24.43
N SER A 443 20.15 -6.32 -24.71
CA SER A 443 19.28 -5.16 -24.99
C SER A 443 18.97 -4.34 -23.73
N ILE A 444 18.75 -5.02 -22.60
CA ILE A 444 18.51 -4.40 -21.28
C ILE A 444 19.79 -3.80 -20.71
N GLY A 445 20.94 -4.48 -20.84
CA GLY A 445 22.26 -3.95 -20.44
C GLY A 445 22.75 -2.74 -21.25
N ARG A 446 21.95 -2.24 -22.19
CA ARG A 446 22.15 -0.95 -22.87
C ARG A 446 21.30 0.18 -22.29
N LEU A 447 20.38 -0.09 -21.35
CA LEU A 447 19.65 0.94 -20.62
C LEU A 447 20.61 1.59 -19.60
N PRO A 448 20.58 2.92 -19.39
CA PRO A 448 21.58 3.60 -18.57
C PRO A 448 21.54 3.21 -17.09
N ASP A 449 20.34 2.90 -16.58
CA ASP A 449 20.09 2.67 -15.15
C ASP A 449 19.86 1.18 -14.81
N TRP A 450 20.19 0.24 -15.70
CA TRP A 450 19.97 -1.20 -15.49
C TRP A 450 21.13 -2.07 -16.01
N SER A 451 21.34 -3.20 -15.32
CA SER A 451 22.03 -4.37 -15.90
C SER A 451 21.09 -5.58 -15.88
N SER A 452 21.48 -6.67 -16.54
CA SER A 452 20.72 -7.93 -16.50
C SER A 452 21.62 -9.16 -16.57
N ARG A 453 21.12 -10.30 -16.08
CA ARG A 453 21.83 -11.59 -16.06
C ARG A 453 20.85 -12.73 -16.30
N VAL A 454 21.19 -13.63 -17.23
CA VAL A 454 20.52 -14.93 -17.41
C VAL A 454 21.16 -15.93 -16.45
N ILE A 455 20.36 -16.57 -15.59
CA ILE A 455 20.81 -17.54 -14.60
C ILE A 455 19.93 -18.79 -14.67
N TYR A 456 20.56 -19.94 -14.89
CA TYR A 456 19.96 -21.25 -14.75
C TYR A 456 20.41 -21.82 -13.41
N VAL A 457 19.49 -22.00 -12.45
CA VAL A 457 19.89 -22.27 -11.05
C VAL A 457 20.30 -23.73 -10.80
N ASP A 458 20.02 -24.62 -11.74
CA ASP A 458 20.42 -26.03 -11.80
C ASP A 458 21.70 -26.28 -12.62
N ASP A 459 22.30 -25.23 -13.19
CA ASP A 459 23.39 -25.33 -14.15
C ASP A 459 24.73 -24.81 -13.61
N ALA A 460 25.72 -25.69 -13.46
CA ALA A 460 27.02 -25.35 -12.89
C ALA A 460 27.78 -24.27 -13.69
N ASP A 461 27.66 -24.26 -15.03
CA ASP A 461 28.26 -23.23 -15.88
C ASP A 461 27.61 -21.86 -15.67
N SER A 462 26.33 -21.82 -15.28
CA SER A 462 25.60 -20.60 -14.97
C SER A 462 25.88 -20.10 -13.55
N THR A 463 25.72 -20.95 -12.53
CA THR A 463 25.92 -20.54 -11.12
C THR A 463 27.40 -20.33 -10.76
N GLY A 464 28.33 -21.00 -11.45
CA GLY A 464 29.77 -20.76 -11.30
C GLY A 464 30.17 -19.30 -11.58
N LYS A 465 29.42 -18.58 -12.42
CA LYS A 465 29.65 -17.15 -12.72
C LYS A 465 29.24 -16.20 -11.59
N THR A 466 28.37 -16.65 -10.68
CA THR A 466 28.04 -15.93 -9.43
C THR A 466 28.83 -16.44 -8.23
N GLY A 467 29.53 -17.57 -8.35
CA GLY A 467 30.21 -18.24 -7.24
C GLY A 467 29.25 -18.98 -6.31
N LEU A 468 28.08 -19.39 -6.82
CA LEU A 468 27.09 -20.20 -6.11
C LEU A 468 27.07 -21.63 -6.65
N SER A 469 26.70 -22.59 -5.81
CA SER A 469 26.44 -23.96 -6.23
C SER A 469 25.10 -24.06 -6.98
N PRO A 470 24.97 -24.96 -7.98
CA PRO A 470 23.68 -25.27 -8.58
C PRO A 470 22.77 -26.01 -7.60
N ILE A 471 21.45 -25.90 -7.78
CA ILE A 471 20.45 -26.64 -7.00
C ILE A 471 20.10 -27.96 -7.69
N GLU A 472 20.11 -29.06 -6.93
CA GLU A 472 19.90 -30.42 -7.46
C GLU A 472 18.42 -30.83 -7.58
N SER A 473 17.47 -29.92 -7.32
CA SER A 473 16.04 -30.24 -7.26
C SER A 473 15.16 -29.05 -7.60
N THR A 474 14.02 -29.33 -8.24
CA THR A 474 12.93 -28.37 -8.56
C THR A 474 12.11 -27.98 -7.32
N ASP A 475 12.80 -27.60 -6.24
CA ASP A 475 12.21 -27.21 -4.97
C ASP A 475 12.11 -25.68 -4.91
N PRO A 476 10.90 -25.09 -4.86
CA PRO A 476 10.73 -23.64 -4.85
C PRO A 476 11.47 -22.97 -3.67
N TRP A 477 11.55 -23.62 -2.51
CA TRP A 477 12.27 -23.07 -1.35
C TRP A 477 13.78 -23.00 -1.57
N LYS A 478 14.37 -23.92 -2.35
CA LYS A 478 15.80 -23.82 -2.73
C LYS A 478 16.04 -22.73 -3.79
N ILE A 479 15.09 -22.49 -4.69
CA ILE A 479 15.14 -21.36 -5.63
C ILE A 479 15.08 -20.03 -4.86
N LYS A 480 14.20 -19.91 -3.85
CA LYS A 480 14.14 -18.76 -2.94
C LYS A 480 15.45 -18.55 -2.16
N LEU A 481 16.03 -19.61 -1.59
CA LEU A 481 17.31 -19.52 -0.88
C LEU A 481 18.46 -19.12 -1.82
N PHE A 482 18.49 -19.64 -3.04
CA PHE A 482 19.45 -19.22 -4.07
C PHE A 482 19.32 -17.72 -4.39
N LEU A 483 18.10 -17.18 -4.49
CA LEU A 483 17.87 -15.73 -4.68
C LEU A 483 18.38 -14.90 -3.48
N ALA A 484 18.19 -15.37 -2.25
CA ALA A 484 18.69 -14.71 -1.04
C ALA A 484 20.22 -14.77 -0.89
N ASP A 485 20.86 -15.83 -1.41
CA ASP A 485 22.32 -15.93 -1.55
C ASP A 485 22.82 -15.05 -2.71
N LEU A 486 22.06 -14.93 -3.80
CA LEU A 486 22.37 -14.11 -4.95
C LEU A 486 22.39 -12.62 -4.59
N ASP A 487 21.38 -12.05 -3.93
CA ASP A 487 21.41 -10.63 -3.53
C ASP A 487 22.60 -10.33 -2.58
N ARG A 488 23.03 -11.33 -1.78
CA ARG A 488 24.23 -11.26 -0.92
C ARG A 488 25.55 -11.38 -1.69
N VAL A 489 25.54 -11.94 -2.91
CA VAL A 489 26.66 -11.89 -3.86
C VAL A 489 26.68 -10.55 -4.59
N LEU A 490 25.52 -10.05 -5.03
CA LEU A 490 25.36 -8.77 -5.71
C LEU A 490 25.81 -7.60 -4.81
N SER A 491 25.43 -7.61 -3.53
CA SER A 491 25.78 -6.53 -2.59
C SER A 491 27.29 -6.29 -2.45
N LYS A 492 28.12 -7.33 -2.60
CA LYS A 492 29.59 -7.25 -2.60
C LYS A 492 30.16 -6.44 -3.78
N LYS A 493 29.36 -6.22 -4.83
CA LYS A 493 29.69 -5.42 -6.02
C LYS A 493 28.99 -4.06 -6.04
N GLY A 494 28.21 -3.74 -5.00
CA GLY A 494 27.31 -2.58 -4.99
C GLY A 494 26.04 -2.78 -5.83
N GLU A 495 25.70 -4.03 -6.16
CA GLU A 495 24.54 -4.41 -6.99
C GLU A 495 23.39 -4.97 -6.14
N MET A 496 22.17 -4.97 -6.66
CA MET A 496 21.01 -5.63 -6.04
C MET A 496 20.12 -6.35 -7.05
N ILE A 497 19.31 -7.30 -6.60
CA ILE A 497 18.16 -7.75 -7.39
C ILE A 497 17.19 -6.57 -7.50
N GLY A 498 17.14 -5.95 -8.68
CA GLY A 498 16.24 -4.84 -8.98
C GLY A 498 14.90 -5.31 -9.57
N SER A 499 14.88 -6.47 -10.21
CA SER A 499 13.68 -7.17 -10.67
C SER A 499 14.02 -8.62 -10.98
N LEU A 500 13.04 -9.52 -10.84
CA LEU A 500 13.13 -10.94 -11.18
C LEU A 500 12.16 -11.27 -12.31
N LEU A 501 12.68 -11.90 -13.38
CA LEU A 501 11.90 -12.41 -14.49
C LEU A 501 12.06 -13.93 -14.57
N LEU A 502 11.01 -14.65 -14.18
CA LEU A 502 10.95 -16.11 -14.19
C LEU A 502 10.64 -16.60 -15.62
N ILE A 503 11.52 -17.42 -16.20
CA ILE A 503 11.36 -17.91 -17.58
C ILE A 503 10.81 -19.34 -17.56
N GLY A 504 9.55 -19.50 -18.00
CA GLY A 504 8.83 -20.77 -18.09
C GLY A 504 7.57 -20.84 -17.22
N GLY A 505 6.72 -21.82 -17.54
CA GLY A 505 5.50 -22.12 -16.77
C GLY A 505 5.79 -22.76 -15.40
N SER A 506 4.73 -23.21 -14.74
CA SER A 506 4.79 -23.95 -13.46
C SER A 506 5.59 -25.26 -13.57
N GLU A 507 5.65 -25.79 -14.80
CA GLU A 507 6.29 -27.01 -15.25
C GLU A 507 7.82 -26.87 -15.34
N VAL A 508 8.32 -25.63 -15.43
CA VAL A 508 9.75 -25.27 -15.49
C VAL A 508 10.20 -24.69 -14.16
N ILE A 509 9.50 -23.67 -13.66
CA ILE A 509 9.77 -23.02 -12.37
C ILE A 509 8.49 -23.14 -11.54
N PRO A 510 8.44 -24.01 -10.52
CA PRO A 510 7.23 -24.22 -9.75
C PRO A 510 6.80 -22.94 -9.04
N PHE A 511 5.50 -22.75 -8.87
CA PHE A 511 4.98 -21.84 -7.86
C PHE A 511 5.31 -22.38 -6.46
N HIS A 512 5.47 -21.49 -5.47
CA HIS A 512 5.31 -21.90 -4.08
C HIS A 512 3.86 -22.32 -3.84
N ARG A 513 3.66 -23.38 -3.07
CA ARG A 513 2.37 -23.80 -2.54
C ARG A 513 2.27 -23.28 -1.11
N LEU A 514 1.39 -22.29 -0.90
CA LEU A 514 1.25 -21.59 0.38
C LEU A 514 -0.10 -21.91 1.04
N PRO A 515 -0.21 -21.87 2.38
CA PRO A 515 -1.48 -22.14 3.05
C PRO A 515 -2.56 -21.13 2.65
N ASN A 516 -3.75 -21.61 2.28
CA ASN A 516 -4.90 -20.75 2.03
C ASN A 516 -5.33 -20.05 3.35
N PRO A 517 -5.34 -18.71 3.43
CA PRO A 517 -5.73 -17.99 4.65
C PRO A 517 -7.25 -17.80 4.80
N THR A 518 -8.05 -18.11 3.78
CA THR A 518 -9.52 -17.98 3.77
C THR A 518 -10.22 -19.35 3.73
N ASP A 519 -11.52 -19.34 3.98
CA ASP A 519 -12.36 -20.53 4.11
C ASP A 519 -13.22 -20.68 2.83
N ASP A 520 -12.57 -21.10 1.74
CA ASP A 520 -13.13 -21.28 0.40
C ASP A 520 -12.64 -22.60 -0.24
N LEU A 521 -12.87 -22.80 -1.54
CA LEU A 521 -12.56 -24.07 -2.22
C LEU A 521 -11.06 -24.35 -2.48
N ASP A 522 -10.15 -23.42 -2.17
CA ASP A 522 -8.72 -23.64 -2.43
C ASP A 522 -8.05 -24.37 -1.25
N ASP A 523 -7.40 -25.51 -1.50
CA ASP A 523 -6.53 -26.15 -0.49
C ASP A 523 -5.31 -25.28 -0.16
N GLU A 524 -4.76 -24.61 -1.17
CA GLU A 524 -3.50 -23.89 -1.17
C GLU A 524 -3.49 -22.74 -2.18
N VAL A 525 -2.58 -21.77 -2.04
CA VAL A 525 -2.37 -20.71 -3.01
C VAL A 525 -1.06 -20.94 -3.77
N LEU A 526 -1.15 -21.01 -5.10
CA LEU A 526 0.01 -21.03 -5.99
C LEU A 526 0.57 -19.61 -6.11
N SER A 527 1.81 -19.39 -5.64
CA SER A 527 2.38 -18.05 -5.51
C SER A 527 3.80 -17.93 -6.05
N ASP A 528 4.09 -16.82 -6.72
CA ASP A 528 5.46 -16.35 -6.97
C ASP A 528 5.95 -15.35 -5.90
N SER A 529 5.11 -14.97 -4.93
CA SER A 529 5.43 -13.94 -3.92
C SER A 529 6.66 -14.27 -3.06
N PRO A 530 6.92 -15.52 -2.61
CA PRO A 530 8.14 -15.82 -1.86
C PRO A 530 9.43 -15.64 -2.67
N TYR A 531 9.39 -15.66 -4.01
CA TYR A 531 10.54 -15.30 -4.85
C TYR A 531 10.87 -13.79 -4.85
N SER A 532 10.00 -12.97 -4.26
CA SER A 532 10.22 -11.53 -4.06
C SER A 532 10.95 -11.20 -2.75
N THR A 533 11.24 -12.17 -1.87
CA THR A 533 11.75 -11.91 -0.51
C THR A 533 12.98 -12.74 -0.14
N THR A 534 13.81 -12.21 0.76
CA THR A 534 14.90 -12.93 1.42
C THR A 534 14.44 -13.61 2.70
N ASP A 535 13.61 -12.95 3.52
CA ASP A 535 13.13 -13.50 4.81
C ASP A 535 11.86 -14.37 4.67
N SER A 536 11.21 -14.72 5.78
CA SER A 536 10.02 -15.59 5.80
C SER A 536 8.70 -14.87 5.53
N ASN A 537 8.66 -13.53 5.59
CA ASN A 537 7.43 -12.75 5.42
C ASN A 537 7.15 -12.48 3.93
N TYR A 538 6.66 -13.50 3.23
CA TYR A 538 6.31 -13.45 1.80
C TYR A 538 5.14 -12.50 1.43
N PHE A 539 4.62 -11.71 2.37
CA PHE A 539 3.67 -10.63 2.08
C PHE A 539 4.36 -9.32 1.67
N VAL A 540 5.58 -9.04 2.12
CA VAL A 540 6.29 -7.77 1.83
C VAL A 540 7.34 -8.00 0.76
N PRO A 541 7.13 -7.59 -0.51
CA PRO A 541 8.11 -7.79 -1.56
C PRO A 541 9.34 -6.91 -1.37
N GLU A 542 10.52 -7.46 -1.62
CA GLU A 542 11.79 -6.73 -1.67
C GLU A 542 12.16 -6.29 -3.09
N TRP A 543 11.61 -6.94 -4.13
CA TRP A 543 11.76 -6.57 -5.54
C TRP A 543 10.55 -7.02 -6.38
N PRO A 544 10.30 -6.41 -7.56
CA PRO A 544 9.32 -6.91 -8.53
C PRO A 544 9.61 -8.34 -9.00
N VAL A 545 8.56 -9.14 -9.17
CA VAL A 545 8.61 -10.46 -9.82
C VAL A 545 7.58 -10.49 -10.94
N SER A 546 8.01 -10.90 -12.13
CA SER A 546 7.17 -11.27 -13.27
C SER A 546 7.60 -12.62 -13.82
N ARG A 547 6.75 -13.28 -14.60
CA ARG A 547 7.01 -14.56 -15.25
C ARG A 547 6.66 -14.51 -16.74
N LEU A 548 7.47 -15.13 -17.59
CA LEU A 548 7.12 -15.43 -18.98
C LEU A 548 6.71 -16.91 -19.07
N PRO A 549 5.40 -17.24 -19.01
CA PRO A 549 4.95 -18.62 -19.16
C PRO A 549 4.97 -19.06 -20.63
N GLY A 550 5.02 -20.38 -20.85
CA GLY A 550 4.53 -21.01 -22.08
C GLY A 550 3.21 -21.74 -21.77
N GLY A 551 2.53 -22.24 -22.81
CA GLY A 551 1.34 -23.08 -22.64
C GLY A 551 1.67 -24.52 -22.23
N LYS A 552 0.65 -25.30 -21.86
CA LYS A 552 0.77 -26.74 -21.61
C LYS A 552 1.37 -27.48 -22.81
N GLY A 553 2.40 -28.29 -22.57
CA GLY A 553 3.05 -29.13 -23.59
C GLY A 553 4.34 -28.56 -24.18
N PRO A 554 4.79 -29.09 -25.34
CA PRO A 554 6.15 -28.88 -25.83
C PRO A 554 6.32 -27.69 -26.81
N ASP A 555 5.25 -26.93 -27.11
CA ASP A 555 5.38 -25.75 -27.97
C ASP A 555 5.94 -24.55 -27.17
N SER A 556 7.01 -23.98 -27.68
CA SER A 556 7.69 -22.82 -27.11
C SER A 556 7.24 -21.49 -27.74
N GLY A 557 6.32 -21.51 -28.72
CA GLY A 557 5.89 -20.35 -29.50
C GLY A 557 5.55 -19.13 -28.62
N LEU A 558 4.60 -19.30 -27.68
CA LEU A 558 4.19 -18.28 -26.73
C LEU A 558 5.35 -17.70 -25.90
N LEU A 559 6.29 -18.55 -25.48
CA LEU A 559 7.45 -18.15 -24.67
C LEU A 559 8.47 -17.36 -25.50
N LEU A 560 8.83 -17.87 -26.68
CA LEU A 560 9.76 -17.21 -27.60
C LEU A 560 9.19 -15.89 -28.12
N GLU A 561 7.88 -15.82 -28.37
CA GLU A 561 7.22 -14.60 -28.82
C GLU A 561 7.22 -13.51 -27.73
N GLN A 562 6.91 -13.84 -26.47
CA GLN A 562 7.04 -12.90 -25.35
C GLN A 562 8.48 -12.37 -25.20
N ILE A 563 9.50 -13.23 -25.27
CA ILE A 563 10.91 -12.82 -25.18
C ILE A 563 11.27 -11.85 -26.33
N ARG A 564 10.81 -12.14 -27.55
CA ARG A 564 11.06 -11.32 -28.75
C ARG A 564 10.34 -9.97 -28.69
N ARG A 565 9.04 -9.95 -28.37
CA ARG A 565 8.26 -8.72 -28.17
C ARG A 565 8.91 -7.82 -27.13
N THR A 566 9.18 -8.36 -25.94
CA THR A 566 9.88 -7.66 -24.84
C THR A 566 11.19 -7.02 -25.35
N THR A 567 12.00 -7.79 -26.10
CA THR A 567 13.26 -7.31 -26.69
C THR A 567 13.03 -6.14 -27.68
N GLN A 568 12.03 -6.25 -28.55
CA GLN A 568 11.67 -5.20 -29.50
C GLN A 568 11.20 -3.92 -28.79
N SER A 569 10.31 -4.04 -27.80
CA SER A 569 9.80 -2.92 -26.99
C SER A 569 10.95 -2.10 -26.37
N ILE A 570 11.92 -2.77 -25.73
CA ILE A 570 13.13 -2.14 -25.15
C ILE A 570 14.01 -1.46 -26.20
N LEU A 571 14.11 -2.03 -27.41
CA LEU A 571 14.86 -1.42 -28.52
C LEU A 571 14.13 -0.21 -29.12
N GLU A 572 12.80 -0.16 -29.08
CA GLU A 572 11.99 0.91 -29.63
C GLU A 572 11.87 2.13 -28.71
N GLN A 573 11.87 1.92 -27.39
CA GLN A 573 12.05 2.99 -26.40
C GLN A 573 13.30 3.85 -26.70
N LYS A 574 14.34 3.26 -27.32
CA LYS A 574 15.58 3.96 -27.73
C LYS A 574 15.52 4.68 -29.08
N LYS A 575 14.55 4.38 -29.97
CA LYS A 575 14.51 4.91 -31.35
C LYS A 575 13.96 6.34 -31.45
N LYS A 576 13.40 6.92 -30.38
CA LYS A 576 12.79 8.26 -30.43
C LYS A 576 13.85 9.35 -30.78
N PRO A 577 13.66 10.14 -31.84
CA PRO A 577 14.70 11.04 -32.34
C PRO A 577 14.89 12.24 -31.41
N ARG A 578 16.16 12.61 -31.15
CA ARG A 578 16.55 13.79 -30.35
C ARG A 578 16.33 15.14 -31.06
N PHE A 579 15.53 15.18 -32.12
CA PHE A 579 15.24 16.39 -32.90
C PHE A 579 14.07 17.19 -32.30
N SER A 580 14.27 17.72 -31.09
CA SER A 580 13.45 18.84 -30.60
C SER A 580 13.83 20.09 -31.38
N LEU A 581 13.17 20.34 -32.51
CA LEU A 581 13.39 21.54 -33.31
C LEU A 581 12.95 22.78 -32.50
N ARG A 582 13.91 23.53 -31.95
CA ARG A 582 13.65 24.79 -31.25
C ARG A 582 13.19 25.84 -32.27
N LEU A 583 11.89 25.91 -32.53
CA LEU A 583 11.31 27.10 -33.13
C LEU A 583 11.50 28.30 -32.18
N PRO A 584 11.81 29.49 -32.71
CA PRO A 584 11.91 30.71 -31.90
C PRO A 584 10.54 31.08 -31.31
N SER A 585 10.57 31.61 -30.08
CA SER A 585 9.40 31.68 -29.17
C SER A 585 8.23 32.58 -29.59
N PHE A 586 8.24 33.17 -30.79
CA PHE A 586 7.16 34.06 -31.26
C PHE A 586 5.90 33.32 -31.75
N LEU A 587 5.96 31.99 -31.93
CA LEU A 587 4.83 31.14 -32.33
C LEU A 587 4.25 30.29 -31.19
N GLY A 588 4.57 30.60 -29.92
CA GLY A 588 4.18 29.80 -28.75
C GLY A 588 2.68 29.53 -28.58
N GLY A 589 1.80 30.39 -29.12
CA GLY A 589 0.35 30.15 -29.12
C GLY A 589 -0.08 28.97 -30.00
N LEU A 590 0.53 28.80 -31.19
CA LEU A 590 0.17 27.74 -32.13
C LEU A 590 0.76 26.38 -31.76
N GLN A 591 1.90 26.35 -31.07
CA GLN A 591 2.52 25.11 -30.65
C GLN A 591 1.70 24.38 -29.56
N ASN A 592 0.98 25.13 -28.72
CA ASN A 592 0.02 24.55 -27.77
C ASN A 592 -1.20 23.95 -28.49
N LEU A 593 -1.74 24.60 -29.54
CA LEU A 593 -2.81 23.99 -30.35
C LEU A 593 -2.32 22.70 -31.03
N PHE A 594 -1.15 22.68 -31.66
CA PHE A 594 -0.68 21.48 -32.36
C PHE A 594 -0.37 20.31 -31.41
N ASN A 595 0.15 20.56 -30.20
CA ASN A 595 0.25 19.51 -29.18
C ASN A 595 -1.12 19.04 -28.67
N GLN A 596 -2.14 19.91 -28.66
CA GLN A 596 -3.51 19.53 -28.30
C GLN A 596 -4.17 18.67 -29.40
N TYR A 597 -3.87 18.90 -30.68
CA TYR A 597 -4.37 18.11 -31.80
C TYR A 597 -3.69 16.74 -31.98
N GLN A 598 -2.51 16.49 -31.40
CA GLN A 598 -1.93 15.14 -31.34
C GLN A 598 -2.59 14.22 -30.28
N ILE A 599 -3.54 14.74 -29.50
CA ILE A 599 -4.31 13.96 -28.50
C ILE A 599 -5.52 13.24 -29.15
N LEU A 600 -5.73 13.39 -30.47
CA LEU A 600 -6.79 12.70 -31.22
C LEU A 600 -6.44 11.28 -31.69
N GLY A 601 -5.35 10.70 -31.19
CA GLY A 601 -5.16 9.25 -31.17
C GLY A 601 -6.05 8.61 -30.10
N ASN A 602 -7.30 8.28 -30.46
CA ASN A 602 -8.34 7.79 -29.53
C ASN A 602 -8.13 6.33 -29.08
N THR A 603 -7.02 6.03 -28.40
CA THR A 603 -6.78 4.75 -27.73
C THR A 603 -7.40 4.76 -26.33
N GLN A 604 -8.71 4.49 -26.28
CA GLN A 604 -9.47 4.43 -25.03
C GLN A 604 -9.03 3.22 -24.18
N MET A 605 -9.06 3.36 -22.86
CA MET A 605 -8.85 2.23 -21.94
C MET A 605 -10.07 1.32 -21.97
N PHE A 606 -9.88 0.01 -21.91
CA PHE A 606 -10.98 -0.95 -21.85
C PHE A 606 -11.30 -1.32 -20.40
N GLY A 607 -12.59 -1.44 -20.07
CA GLY A 607 -13.05 -1.82 -18.73
C GLY A 607 -14.33 -2.63 -18.81
N TYR A 608 -14.38 -3.80 -18.19
CA TYR A 608 -15.51 -4.72 -18.27
C TYR A 608 -15.78 -5.40 -16.91
N THR A 609 -17.01 -5.29 -16.41
CA THR A 609 -17.40 -5.74 -15.07
C THR A 609 -18.64 -6.62 -15.09
N ALA A 610 -18.85 -7.43 -14.06
CA ALA A 610 -20.18 -7.91 -13.70
C ALA A 610 -21.06 -6.71 -13.31
N GLU A 611 -22.31 -6.68 -13.75
CA GLU A 611 -23.26 -5.58 -13.49
C GLU A 611 -23.38 -5.26 -12.00
N ILE A 612 -23.48 -6.30 -11.17
CA ILE A 612 -23.61 -6.21 -9.70
C ILE A 612 -22.41 -5.54 -8.99
N TRP A 613 -21.22 -5.51 -9.61
CA TRP A 613 -20.00 -4.91 -9.04
C TRP A 613 -19.61 -3.58 -9.67
N LYS A 614 -20.44 -3.05 -10.58
CA LYS A 614 -20.15 -1.83 -11.33
C LYS A 614 -19.67 -0.66 -10.45
N LYS A 615 -20.21 -0.54 -9.23
CA LYS A 615 -19.86 0.52 -8.27
C LYS A 615 -18.44 0.44 -7.69
N SER A 616 -17.86 -0.75 -7.48
CA SER A 616 -16.45 -0.85 -7.06
C SER A 616 -15.53 -0.71 -8.27
N SER A 617 -15.88 -1.37 -9.37
CA SER A 617 -15.22 -1.29 -10.67
C SER A 617 -15.08 0.14 -11.21
N GLU A 618 -16.07 1.02 -11.01
CA GLU A 618 -15.99 2.43 -11.40
C GLU A 618 -14.89 3.20 -10.63
N GLU A 619 -14.71 2.94 -9.32
CA GLU A 619 -13.68 3.62 -8.51
C GLU A 619 -12.25 3.14 -8.85
N VAL A 620 -12.11 1.85 -9.18
CA VAL A 620 -10.86 1.25 -9.67
C VAL A 620 -10.51 1.79 -11.06
N PHE A 621 -11.45 1.71 -12.00
CA PHE A 621 -11.22 2.09 -13.39
C PHE A 621 -11.03 3.61 -13.58
N PHE A 622 -11.58 4.43 -12.67
CA PHE A 622 -11.40 5.88 -12.68
C PHE A 622 -9.93 6.35 -12.64
N GLN A 623 -9.01 5.53 -12.11
CA GLN A 623 -7.58 5.87 -12.06
C GLN A 623 -6.95 6.04 -13.44
N ILE A 624 -7.45 5.29 -14.44
CA ILE A 624 -6.98 5.35 -15.84
C ILE A 624 -8.03 5.93 -16.81
N ASN A 625 -9.33 5.91 -16.46
CA ASN A 625 -10.41 6.41 -17.28
C ASN A 625 -11.36 7.33 -16.50
N LYS A 626 -11.10 8.63 -16.59
CA LYS A 626 -11.82 9.71 -15.89
C LYS A 626 -13.30 9.86 -16.27
N SER A 627 -13.79 9.12 -17.27
CA SER A 627 -15.21 9.13 -17.66
C SER A 627 -16.09 8.23 -16.80
N ARG A 628 -15.51 7.31 -16.01
CA ARG A 628 -16.20 6.17 -15.36
C ARG A 628 -16.97 5.22 -16.31
N SER A 629 -16.90 5.42 -17.62
CA SER A 629 -17.61 4.60 -18.59
C SER A 629 -16.91 3.25 -18.80
N LEU A 630 -17.40 2.21 -18.12
CA LEU A 630 -17.04 0.81 -18.35
C LEU A 630 -18.23 -0.02 -18.88
N HIS A 631 -17.91 -1.08 -19.60
CA HIS A 631 -18.86 -2.09 -20.06
C HIS A 631 -19.31 -2.96 -18.89
N SER A 632 -20.55 -3.47 -18.93
CA SER A 632 -21.04 -4.44 -17.94
C SER A 632 -21.66 -5.68 -18.58
N SER A 633 -21.53 -6.81 -17.90
CA SER A 633 -22.17 -8.07 -18.22
C SER A 633 -23.12 -8.48 -17.08
N PRO A 634 -24.45 -8.51 -17.31
CA PRO A 634 -25.18 -7.98 -18.48
C PRO A 634 -25.09 -6.44 -18.61
N PRO A 635 -25.53 -5.82 -19.73
CA PRO A 635 -26.20 -6.41 -20.89
C PRO A 635 -25.26 -7.01 -21.95
N MET A 636 -23.93 -6.87 -21.82
CA MET A 636 -22.98 -7.50 -22.74
C MET A 636 -22.67 -8.95 -22.32
N ASP A 637 -22.26 -9.75 -23.30
CA ASP A 637 -21.94 -11.17 -23.21
C ASP A 637 -20.87 -11.54 -24.26
N ALA A 638 -20.46 -12.80 -24.32
CA ALA A 638 -19.43 -13.29 -25.24
C ALA A 638 -19.81 -13.24 -26.74
N ASP A 639 -21.04 -12.87 -27.09
CA ASP A 639 -21.46 -12.66 -28.49
C ASP A 639 -21.58 -11.16 -28.84
N SER A 640 -21.42 -10.28 -27.83
CA SER A 640 -21.49 -8.81 -27.96
C SER A 640 -20.28 -8.04 -27.39
N VAL A 641 -19.37 -8.71 -26.68
CA VAL A 641 -18.14 -8.13 -26.13
C VAL A 641 -17.19 -7.68 -27.26
N PRO A 642 -16.64 -6.45 -27.23
CA PRO A 642 -15.74 -5.97 -28.27
C PRO A 642 -14.29 -6.48 -28.02
N GLY A 643 -14.08 -7.80 -28.09
CA GLY A 643 -12.79 -8.43 -27.74
C GLY A 643 -11.56 -7.88 -28.48
N VAL A 644 -11.71 -7.39 -29.71
CA VAL A 644 -10.64 -6.66 -30.45
C VAL A 644 -10.20 -5.40 -29.70
N GLN A 645 -11.13 -4.66 -29.09
CA GLN A 645 -10.82 -3.45 -28.31
C GLN A 645 -10.15 -3.82 -26.98
N ALA A 646 -10.52 -4.96 -26.38
CA ALA A 646 -9.92 -5.47 -25.16
C ALA A 646 -8.44 -5.89 -25.33
N VAL A 647 -8.02 -6.32 -26.53
CA VAL A 647 -6.61 -6.58 -26.86
C VAL A 647 -5.87 -5.31 -27.32
N ALA A 648 -6.56 -4.41 -28.04
CA ALA A 648 -5.94 -3.21 -28.61
C ALA A 648 -5.84 -2.00 -27.64
N ALA A 649 -6.56 -1.99 -26.53
CA ALA A 649 -6.51 -0.90 -25.55
C ALA A 649 -5.16 -0.85 -24.81
N PRO A 650 -4.63 0.34 -24.45
CA PRO A 650 -3.36 0.44 -23.72
C PRO A 650 -3.39 -0.21 -22.33
N VAL A 651 -4.55 -0.20 -21.69
CA VAL A 651 -4.86 -0.91 -20.45
C VAL A 651 -6.27 -1.48 -20.54
N SER A 652 -6.43 -2.72 -20.08
CA SER A 652 -7.71 -3.42 -20.03
C SER A 652 -7.99 -3.96 -18.62
N TYR A 653 -9.09 -3.53 -18.02
CA TYR A 653 -9.49 -3.87 -16.65
C TYR A 653 -10.71 -4.80 -16.65
N PHE A 654 -10.66 -5.87 -15.86
CA PHE A 654 -11.70 -6.88 -15.76
C PHE A 654 -12.11 -7.18 -14.32
N ASN A 655 -13.42 -7.24 -14.08
CA ASN A 655 -14.01 -7.59 -12.78
C ASN A 655 -15.21 -8.53 -12.99
N LEU A 656 -14.92 -9.81 -13.25
CA LEU A 656 -15.84 -10.83 -13.76
C LEU A 656 -15.57 -12.16 -13.06
N HIS A 657 -16.61 -12.99 -12.87
CA HIS A 657 -16.47 -14.33 -12.28
C HIS A 657 -15.55 -15.22 -13.10
N GLY A 658 -14.67 -15.96 -12.44
CA GLY A 658 -13.87 -17.01 -13.06
C GLY A 658 -13.92 -18.32 -12.27
N LEU A 659 -13.76 -19.44 -12.97
CA LEU A 659 -13.83 -20.80 -12.39
C LEU A 659 -12.57 -21.58 -12.73
N VAL A 660 -12.08 -22.40 -11.78
CA VAL A 660 -10.86 -23.20 -11.96
C VAL A 660 -10.97 -24.18 -13.13
N ASP A 661 -12.15 -24.78 -13.30
CA ASP A 661 -12.53 -25.77 -14.32
C ASP A 661 -13.07 -25.14 -15.62
N SER A 662 -13.00 -23.81 -15.75
CA SER A 662 -13.38 -23.10 -16.97
C SER A 662 -12.21 -22.38 -17.65
N SER A 663 -12.43 -22.04 -18.91
CA SER A 663 -11.63 -21.09 -19.70
C SER A 663 -12.36 -19.74 -19.91
N GLU A 664 -13.65 -19.69 -19.58
CA GLU A 664 -14.54 -18.52 -19.71
C GLU A 664 -14.48 -17.64 -18.45
N TRP A 665 -14.79 -16.35 -18.60
CA TRP A 665 -15.20 -15.47 -17.50
C TRP A 665 -16.68 -15.07 -17.66
N TYR A 666 -17.37 -14.84 -16.55
CA TYR A 666 -18.83 -14.62 -16.50
C TYR A 666 -19.20 -13.27 -15.89
N GLY A 667 -20.29 -12.70 -16.37
CA GLY A 667 -20.95 -11.57 -15.71
C GLY A 667 -21.72 -12.03 -14.46
N GLN A 668 -22.28 -11.09 -13.74
CA GLN A 668 -23.35 -11.35 -12.77
C GLN A 668 -24.35 -10.20 -12.80
N ARG A 669 -25.62 -10.59 -12.97
CA ARG A 669 -26.80 -9.71 -13.08
C ARG A 669 -27.15 -9.05 -11.75
N ASP A 670 -27.39 -7.75 -11.77
CA ASP A 670 -28.05 -7.04 -10.67
C ASP A 670 -29.56 -7.13 -10.85
N MET A 671 -30.22 -7.94 -10.03
CA MET A 671 -31.66 -8.16 -10.09
C MET A 671 -32.50 -6.89 -9.83
N ALA A 672 -31.91 -5.84 -9.24
CA ALA A 672 -32.56 -4.54 -9.07
C ALA A 672 -32.49 -3.64 -10.31
N ILE A 673 -31.64 -4.00 -11.30
CA ILE A 673 -31.45 -3.26 -12.56
C ILE A 673 -32.01 -4.09 -13.73
N THR A 674 -31.52 -5.31 -13.92
CA THR A 674 -31.78 -6.14 -15.10
C THR A 674 -32.65 -7.36 -14.74
N THR A 675 -33.96 -7.21 -14.96
CA THR A 675 -34.99 -8.16 -14.47
C THR A 675 -35.12 -9.45 -15.29
N GLN A 676 -34.54 -9.52 -16.49
CA GLN A 676 -34.54 -10.71 -17.37
C GLN A 676 -33.13 -11.13 -17.78
N GLY A 677 -32.99 -12.30 -18.40
CA GLY A 677 -31.69 -12.89 -18.79
C GLY A 677 -31.13 -13.88 -17.75
N PRO A 678 -29.98 -14.51 -18.05
CA PRO A 678 -29.29 -15.40 -17.12
C PRO A 678 -28.64 -14.62 -15.97
N ASP A 679 -28.49 -15.26 -14.80
CA ASP A 679 -27.83 -14.64 -13.66
C ASP A 679 -26.31 -14.51 -13.86
N TYR A 680 -25.70 -15.50 -14.52
CA TYR A 680 -24.27 -15.56 -14.84
C TYR A 680 -24.07 -15.79 -16.35
N PRO A 681 -24.21 -14.74 -17.20
CA PRO A 681 -23.90 -14.84 -18.62
C PRO A 681 -22.40 -15.11 -18.84
N VAL A 682 -22.04 -15.85 -19.89
CA VAL A 682 -20.64 -15.89 -20.36
C VAL A 682 -20.29 -14.49 -20.85
N ALA A 683 -19.34 -13.82 -20.21
CA ALA A 683 -18.97 -12.45 -20.53
C ALA A 683 -17.87 -12.39 -21.60
N ILE A 684 -16.91 -13.30 -21.54
CA ILE A 684 -15.81 -13.43 -22.50
C ILE A 684 -15.21 -14.86 -22.47
N LYS A 685 -14.83 -15.38 -23.63
CA LYS A 685 -14.16 -16.68 -23.87
C LYS A 685 -12.82 -16.45 -24.60
N PRO A 686 -11.84 -17.38 -24.55
CA PRO A 686 -10.55 -17.18 -25.22
C PRO A 686 -10.67 -16.87 -26.72
N ASP A 687 -11.67 -17.42 -27.41
CA ASP A 687 -11.87 -17.20 -28.86
C ASP A 687 -12.33 -15.78 -29.24
N ASP A 688 -12.75 -14.95 -28.26
CA ASP A 688 -13.10 -13.53 -28.49
C ASP A 688 -11.84 -12.65 -28.62
N LEU A 689 -10.69 -13.18 -28.20
CA LEU A 689 -9.42 -12.44 -28.15
C LEU A 689 -8.66 -12.68 -29.46
N TYR A 690 -8.77 -11.70 -30.36
CA TYR A 690 -8.10 -11.71 -31.66
C TYR A 690 -6.67 -11.18 -31.57
N ARG A 691 -5.75 -11.80 -32.31
CA ARG A 691 -4.32 -11.46 -32.33
C ARG A 691 -4.03 -10.12 -33.00
N THR A 692 -3.29 -9.26 -32.31
CA THR A 692 -2.67 -8.04 -32.87
C THR A 692 -1.24 -8.30 -33.32
N THR A 693 -0.69 -7.42 -34.16
CA THR A 693 0.68 -7.55 -34.71
C THR A 693 1.79 -7.11 -33.77
N ASP A 694 1.49 -6.20 -32.84
CA ASP A 694 2.47 -5.50 -32.01
C ASP A 694 2.18 -5.72 -30.52
N GLU A 695 3.19 -5.53 -29.66
CA GLU A 695 3.05 -5.64 -28.20
C GLU A 695 2.18 -4.48 -27.67
N ASN A 696 0.93 -4.78 -27.30
CA ASN A 696 -0.08 -3.80 -26.90
C ASN A 696 -0.85 -4.29 -25.66
N GLY A 697 -1.22 -3.38 -24.78
CA GLY A 697 -2.13 -3.65 -23.67
C GLY A 697 -1.50 -4.25 -22.42
N ILE A 698 -1.89 -3.69 -21.28
CA ILE A 698 -1.61 -4.19 -19.94
C ILE A 698 -2.94 -4.63 -19.33
N ILE A 699 -3.05 -5.89 -18.94
CA ILE A 699 -4.31 -6.47 -18.44
C ILE A 699 -4.26 -6.57 -16.91
N TYR A 700 -5.32 -6.12 -16.23
CA TYR A 700 -5.58 -6.43 -14.81
C TYR A 700 -6.95 -7.11 -14.69
N THR A 701 -7.00 -8.28 -14.05
CA THR A 701 -8.25 -9.01 -13.81
C THR A 701 -8.42 -9.35 -12.33
N GLU A 702 -9.58 -9.04 -11.78
CA GLU A 702 -9.96 -9.42 -10.41
C GLU A 702 -10.51 -10.84 -10.30
N ALA A 703 -10.85 -11.48 -11.42
CA ALA A 703 -11.54 -12.78 -11.51
C ALA A 703 -10.88 -13.89 -10.68
N CYS A 704 -11.69 -14.72 -9.99
CA CYS A 704 -11.19 -15.96 -9.40
C CYS A 704 -10.52 -16.80 -10.49
N TYR A 705 -9.32 -17.32 -10.21
CA TYR A 705 -8.51 -18.07 -11.18
C TYR A 705 -8.15 -17.29 -12.47
N GLY A 706 -8.34 -15.96 -12.50
CA GLY A 706 -8.03 -15.11 -13.67
C GLY A 706 -6.56 -15.10 -14.07
N GLY A 707 -5.65 -15.46 -13.16
CA GLY A 707 -4.23 -15.72 -13.39
C GLY A 707 -3.85 -17.20 -13.32
N HIS A 708 -4.80 -18.15 -13.37
CA HIS A 708 -4.49 -19.58 -13.29
C HIS A 708 -4.00 -20.14 -14.64
N ILE A 709 -2.77 -20.64 -14.66
CA ILE A 709 -2.10 -21.16 -15.87
C ILE A 709 -1.61 -22.60 -15.76
N SER A 710 -1.59 -23.18 -14.55
CA SER A 710 -1.00 -24.49 -14.27
C SER A 710 -1.68 -25.59 -15.10
N GLY A 711 -0.94 -26.26 -15.99
CA GLY A 711 -1.50 -27.27 -16.89
C GLY A 711 -2.51 -26.73 -17.94
N LYS A 712 -2.65 -25.41 -18.11
CA LYS A 712 -3.53 -24.76 -19.09
C LYS A 712 -2.74 -24.30 -20.34
N GLY A 713 -3.41 -24.22 -21.48
CA GLY A 713 -2.93 -23.63 -22.72
C GLY A 713 -3.69 -22.35 -23.05
N GLU A 714 -3.41 -21.78 -24.22
CA GLU A 714 -4.07 -20.55 -24.72
C GLU A 714 -5.59 -20.70 -24.79
N GLU A 715 -6.09 -21.88 -25.19
CA GLU A 715 -7.52 -22.14 -25.31
C GLU A 715 -8.21 -22.50 -23.98
N ASP A 716 -7.43 -22.74 -22.91
CA ASP A 716 -7.95 -23.05 -21.58
C ASP A 716 -7.88 -21.86 -20.60
N SER A 717 -7.13 -20.79 -20.94
CA SER A 717 -6.84 -19.68 -20.03
C SER A 717 -6.79 -18.34 -20.77
N ILE A 718 -7.75 -17.46 -20.46
CA ILE A 718 -7.81 -16.08 -20.97
C ILE A 718 -6.49 -15.32 -20.71
N ALA A 719 -5.80 -15.56 -19.60
CA ALA A 719 -4.49 -14.95 -19.34
C ALA A 719 -3.40 -15.38 -20.33
N LEU A 720 -3.34 -16.67 -20.67
CA LEU A 720 -2.40 -17.16 -21.70
C LEU A 720 -2.80 -16.67 -23.09
N LYS A 721 -4.10 -16.63 -23.40
CA LYS A 721 -4.62 -16.09 -24.66
C LYS A 721 -4.27 -14.62 -24.83
N PHE A 722 -4.41 -13.77 -23.81
CA PHE A 722 -3.98 -12.37 -23.85
C PHE A 722 -2.49 -12.22 -24.19
N LEU A 723 -1.61 -12.97 -23.52
CA LEU A 723 -0.17 -12.97 -23.82
C LEU A 723 0.10 -13.43 -25.27
N ALA A 724 -0.63 -14.42 -25.77
CA ALA A 724 -0.52 -14.89 -27.15
C ALA A 724 -0.99 -13.83 -28.16
N THR A 725 -2.11 -13.16 -27.90
CA THR A 725 -2.74 -12.22 -28.85
C THR A 725 -2.00 -10.90 -28.98
N GLY A 726 -1.36 -10.41 -27.91
CA GLY A 726 -0.61 -9.15 -27.98
C GLY A 726 -0.13 -8.59 -26.64
N SER A 727 -0.75 -9.00 -25.53
CA SER A 727 -0.60 -8.34 -24.24
C SER A 727 0.83 -8.30 -23.73
N ALA A 728 1.27 -7.09 -23.42
CA ALA A 728 2.57 -6.83 -22.81
C ALA A 728 2.66 -7.43 -21.41
N CYS A 729 1.56 -7.41 -20.66
CA CYS A 729 1.48 -7.86 -19.27
C CYS A 729 0.06 -8.33 -18.93
N VAL A 730 -0.07 -9.35 -18.08
CA VAL A 730 -1.32 -9.77 -17.43
C VAL A 730 -1.09 -9.92 -15.93
N VAL A 731 -1.95 -9.31 -15.11
CA VAL A 731 -1.97 -9.43 -13.66
C VAL A 731 -3.32 -10.01 -13.21
N GLY A 732 -3.31 -11.06 -12.39
CA GLY A 732 -4.52 -11.70 -11.88
C GLY A 732 -4.27 -12.79 -10.85
N SER A 733 -5.35 -13.27 -10.20
CA SER A 733 -5.29 -14.26 -9.11
C SER A 733 -5.10 -15.70 -9.61
N THR A 734 -4.17 -16.46 -9.03
CA THR A 734 -4.00 -17.90 -9.31
C THR A 734 -5.10 -18.79 -8.72
N CYS A 735 -5.88 -18.26 -7.78
CA CYS A 735 -6.89 -18.97 -6.99
C CYS A 735 -8.15 -18.09 -6.78
N THR A 736 -9.03 -18.42 -5.82
CA THR A 736 -10.12 -17.53 -5.39
C THR A 736 -9.58 -16.14 -5.02
N SER A 737 -10.20 -15.10 -5.54
CA SER A 737 -9.94 -13.69 -5.20
C SER A 737 -11.17 -13.08 -4.54
N TYR A 738 -10.94 -12.08 -3.67
CA TYR A 738 -12.00 -11.37 -2.96
C TYR A 738 -11.95 -9.89 -3.29
N GLY A 739 -13.12 -9.29 -3.48
CA GLY A 739 -13.27 -7.86 -3.70
C GLY A 739 -14.38 -7.24 -2.84
N SER A 740 -14.48 -5.93 -2.97
CA SER A 740 -15.51 -5.06 -2.39
C SER A 740 -16.80 -5.07 -3.22
N VAL A 741 -17.92 -4.81 -2.55
CA VAL A 741 -19.21 -4.50 -3.21
C VAL A 741 -19.28 -3.03 -3.66
N MET A 742 -18.63 -2.16 -2.90
CA MET A 742 -18.56 -0.70 -3.09
C MET A 742 -17.42 -0.15 -2.24
N ALA A 743 -17.08 1.13 -2.40
CA ALA A 743 -16.10 1.80 -1.54
C ALA A 743 -16.48 1.72 -0.03
N PRO A 744 -15.51 1.57 0.89
CA PRO A 744 -14.06 1.55 0.68
C PRO A 744 -13.56 0.25 0.04
N LEU A 745 -12.72 0.38 -0.99
CA LEU A 745 -12.14 -0.75 -1.73
C LEU A 745 -11.24 -1.60 -0.84
N ILE A 746 -11.27 -2.91 -1.06
CA ILE A 746 -10.48 -3.93 -0.33
C ILE A 746 -10.03 -5.02 -1.32
N GLY A 747 -9.08 -5.88 -0.93
CA GLY A 747 -8.67 -7.03 -1.72
C GLY A 747 -8.30 -6.70 -3.18
N ALA A 748 -8.89 -7.43 -4.12
CA ALA A 748 -8.65 -7.32 -5.55
C ALA A 748 -8.87 -5.90 -6.11
N ASP A 749 -9.92 -5.19 -5.68
CA ASP A 749 -10.17 -3.81 -6.12
C ASP A 749 -9.10 -2.85 -5.60
N LEU A 750 -8.65 -3.01 -4.34
CA LEU A 750 -7.68 -2.10 -3.73
C LEU A 750 -6.28 -2.29 -4.32
N LEU A 751 -5.87 -3.53 -4.59
CA LEU A 751 -4.63 -3.80 -5.32
C LEU A 751 -4.71 -3.26 -6.76
N GLY A 752 -5.87 -3.41 -7.41
CA GLY A 752 -6.12 -2.90 -8.76
C GLY A 752 -6.08 -1.37 -8.82
N PHE A 753 -6.71 -0.71 -7.86
CA PHE A 753 -6.70 0.75 -7.69
C PHE A 753 -5.27 1.28 -7.65
N HIS A 754 -4.41 0.76 -6.76
CA HIS A 754 -3.03 1.23 -6.67
C HIS A 754 -2.19 0.85 -7.90
N PHE A 755 -2.40 -0.33 -8.48
CA PHE A 755 -1.70 -0.75 -9.70
C PHE A 755 -2.01 0.18 -10.88
N LEU A 756 -3.29 0.48 -11.12
CA LEU A 756 -3.75 1.38 -12.17
C LEU A 756 -3.34 2.84 -11.90
N GLN A 757 -3.33 3.27 -10.64
CA GLN A 757 -2.81 4.58 -10.21
C GLN A 757 -1.32 4.76 -10.57
N HIS A 758 -0.48 3.76 -10.27
CA HIS A 758 0.95 3.78 -10.60
C HIS A 758 1.24 3.67 -12.10
N LEU A 759 0.39 2.96 -12.84
CA LEU A 759 0.44 2.92 -14.32
C LEU A 759 0.08 4.26 -14.97
N ASP A 760 -0.95 4.98 -14.48
CA ASP A 760 -1.28 6.32 -14.98
C ASP A 760 -0.14 7.32 -14.67
N ALA A 761 0.47 7.19 -13.47
CA ALA A 761 1.67 7.93 -13.08
C ALA A 761 2.92 7.62 -13.92
N GLY A 762 2.87 6.62 -14.81
CA GLY A 762 3.92 6.32 -15.77
C GLY A 762 5.09 5.50 -15.20
N MET A 763 4.84 4.68 -14.18
CA MET A 763 5.74 3.59 -13.76
C MET A 763 5.70 2.43 -14.77
N ALA A 764 6.72 1.58 -14.73
CA ALA A 764 6.70 0.31 -15.45
C ALA A 764 5.83 -0.73 -14.72
N THR A 765 5.24 -1.69 -15.45
CA THR A 765 4.36 -2.74 -14.91
C THR A 765 4.90 -3.46 -13.66
N GLY A 766 6.17 -3.86 -13.66
CA GLY A 766 6.78 -4.52 -12.49
C GLY A 766 6.92 -3.59 -11.28
N GLU A 767 7.32 -2.34 -11.52
CA GLU A 767 7.46 -1.29 -10.51
C GLU A 767 6.08 -0.89 -9.93
N ALA A 768 5.08 -0.74 -10.79
CA ALA A 768 3.71 -0.42 -10.43
C ALA A 768 3.07 -1.50 -9.53
N LEU A 769 3.24 -2.79 -9.84
CA LEU A 769 2.71 -3.86 -9.00
C LEU A 769 3.49 -4.02 -7.67
N TYR A 770 4.79 -3.74 -7.69
CA TYR A 770 5.61 -3.69 -6.47
C TYR A 770 5.11 -2.60 -5.51
N HIS A 771 4.97 -1.35 -5.98
CA HIS A 771 4.41 -0.27 -5.16
C HIS A 771 2.94 -0.49 -4.80
N ALA A 772 2.12 -1.08 -5.68
CA ALA A 772 0.73 -1.38 -5.37
C ALA A 772 0.55 -2.36 -4.20
N ARG A 773 1.41 -3.39 -4.09
CA ARG A 773 1.43 -4.28 -2.90
C ARG A 773 1.86 -3.52 -1.64
N ILE A 774 2.82 -2.61 -1.75
CA ILE A 774 3.30 -1.78 -0.62
C ILE A 774 2.19 -0.86 -0.11
N ASP A 775 1.55 -0.11 -1.01
CA ASP A 775 0.49 0.83 -0.65
C ASP A 775 -0.74 0.10 -0.09
N PHE A 776 -1.11 -1.05 -0.66
CA PHE A 776 -2.14 -1.94 -0.12
C PHE A 776 -1.86 -2.35 1.34
N ILE A 777 -0.63 -2.74 1.65
CA ILE A 777 -0.22 -3.14 3.01
C ILE A 777 -0.30 -1.93 3.95
N GLN A 778 0.22 -0.77 3.55
CA GLN A 778 0.18 0.45 4.35
C GLN A 778 -1.27 0.91 4.60
N GLU A 779 -2.12 0.88 3.58
CA GLU A 779 -3.53 1.24 3.62
C GLU A 779 -4.31 0.31 4.56
N MET A 780 -4.20 -1.02 4.41
CA MET A 780 -4.91 -1.96 5.29
C MET A 780 -4.40 -1.92 6.73
N GLN A 781 -3.08 -1.79 6.93
CA GLN A 781 -2.52 -1.62 8.28
C GLN A 781 -2.95 -0.28 8.92
N LYS A 782 -3.11 0.80 8.15
CA LYS A 782 -3.66 2.09 8.60
C LYS A 782 -5.17 2.03 8.89
N ARG A 783 -5.95 1.35 8.05
CA ARG A 783 -7.42 1.27 8.16
C ARG A 783 -7.90 0.35 9.28
N GLN A 784 -7.22 -0.79 9.49
CA GLN A 784 -7.69 -1.81 10.45
C GLN A 784 -6.63 -2.40 11.39
N GLY A 785 -5.34 -2.12 11.19
CA GLY A 785 -4.25 -2.55 12.07
C GLY A 785 -3.65 -3.94 11.77
N TYR A 786 -4.20 -4.66 10.79
CA TYR A 786 -3.81 -6.03 10.42
C TYR A 786 -4.15 -6.34 8.96
N LEU A 787 -3.63 -7.46 8.44
CA LEU A 787 -4.08 -8.09 7.19
C LEU A 787 -4.94 -9.30 7.54
N ASP A 788 -6.23 -9.30 7.20
CA ASP A 788 -7.08 -10.50 7.37
C ASP A 788 -6.88 -11.50 6.23
N GLY A 789 -7.69 -12.56 6.19
CA GLY A 789 -7.50 -13.66 5.24
C GLY A 789 -7.58 -13.20 3.79
N GLU A 790 -8.55 -12.34 3.47
CA GLU A 790 -8.73 -11.80 2.12
C GLU A 790 -7.55 -10.91 1.69
N ASP A 791 -7.03 -10.11 2.63
CA ASP A 791 -5.90 -9.23 2.39
C ASP A 791 -4.60 -10.03 2.17
N GLN A 792 -4.38 -11.05 3.00
CA GLN A 792 -3.28 -11.99 2.86
C GLN A 792 -3.35 -12.74 1.53
N LYS A 793 -4.53 -13.27 1.16
CA LYS A 793 -4.74 -14.03 -0.08
C LYS A 793 -4.46 -13.18 -1.30
N THR A 794 -4.98 -11.95 -1.33
CA THR A 794 -4.75 -10.98 -2.42
C THR A 794 -3.25 -10.76 -2.68
N LEU A 795 -2.44 -10.55 -1.63
CA LEU A 795 -1.01 -10.29 -1.78
C LEU A 795 -0.23 -11.48 -2.37
N ILE A 796 -0.64 -12.71 -2.06
CA ILE A 796 0.07 -13.94 -2.49
C ILE A 796 -0.51 -14.60 -3.74
N SER A 797 -1.79 -14.42 -4.07
CA SER A 797 -2.43 -15.02 -5.24
C SER A 797 -2.28 -14.20 -6.51
N PHE A 798 -2.23 -12.86 -6.40
CA PHE A 798 -2.06 -12.00 -7.57
C PHE A 798 -0.62 -12.06 -8.05
N VAL A 799 -0.44 -12.64 -9.24
CA VAL A 799 0.85 -12.79 -9.93
C VAL A 799 0.87 -11.97 -11.21
N MET A 800 2.08 -11.73 -11.74
CA MET A 800 2.29 -11.00 -12.98
C MET A 800 2.92 -11.91 -14.03
N TYR A 801 2.33 -11.88 -15.23
CA TYR A 801 2.89 -12.49 -16.42
C TYR A 801 3.27 -11.43 -17.46
N GLY A 802 4.32 -11.69 -18.24
CA GLY A 802 4.79 -10.81 -19.32
C GLY A 802 5.90 -9.82 -18.93
N ASN A 803 6.01 -8.76 -19.72
CA ASN A 803 7.07 -7.76 -19.71
C ASN A 803 6.99 -6.84 -18.47
N PRO A 804 7.99 -6.84 -17.56
CA PRO A 804 8.03 -5.95 -16.39
C PRO A 804 8.43 -4.50 -16.70
N PHE A 805 8.82 -4.19 -17.94
CA PHE A 805 9.21 -2.86 -18.44
C PHE A 805 8.15 -2.22 -19.35
N ALA A 806 6.95 -2.78 -19.43
CA ALA A 806 5.83 -2.21 -20.18
C ALA A 806 5.29 -0.95 -19.48
N THR A 807 4.87 0.06 -20.25
CA THR A 807 4.41 1.37 -19.75
C THR A 807 3.24 1.89 -20.59
N VAL A 808 2.23 2.48 -19.94
CA VAL A 808 1.03 3.04 -20.62
C VAL A 808 1.35 4.27 -21.47
N ARG A 809 2.22 5.15 -20.97
CA ARG A 809 2.52 6.46 -21.59
C ARG A 809 3.97 6.52 -22.05
N THR A 810 4.20 6.38 -23.36
CA THR A 810 5.55 6.50 -23.95
C THR A 810 6.10 7.95 -23.97
N GLY A 811 5.44 8.89 -23.27
CA GLY A 811 5.78 10.31 -23.22
C GLY A 811 6.39 10.72 -21.88
N SER A 812 7.58 11.32 -21.95
CA SER A 812 8.30 12.09 -20.90
C SER A 812 8.56 11.50 -19.51
N SER A 813 7.99 10.35 -19.13
CA SER A 813 8.47 9.61 -17.95
C SER A 813 9.91 9.19 -18.20
N LYS A 814 10.86 9.80 -17.48
CA LYS A 814 12.13 9.12 -17.19
C LYS A 814 11.77 7.93 -16.33
N ALA A 815 11.96 6.71 -16.82
CA ALA A 815 12.02 5.54 -15.96
C ALA A 815 13.02 5.87 -14.85
N LYS A 816 12.53 5.95 -13.61
CA LYS A 816 13.40 6.19 -12.46
C LYS A 816 14.16 4.89 -12.23
N SER A 817 15.40 4.99 -11.73
CA SER A 817 16.06 3.80 -11.19
C SER A 817 15.15 3.25 -10.10
N ILE A 818 14.77 1.97 -10.16
CA ILE A 818 13.83 1.41 -9.20
C ILE A 818 14.39 1.57 -7.78
N HIS A 819 13.58 2.17 -6.90
CA HIS A 819 13.94 2.43 -5.53
C HIS A 819 13.30 1.38 -4.63
N ARG A 820 14.04 0.28 -4.41
CA ARG A 820 13.69 -0.74 -3.41
C ARG A 820 13.58 -0.07 -2.04
N GLU A 821 12.39 -0.03 -1.45
CA GLU A 821 12.16 0.60 -0.16
C GLU A 821 12.42 -0.37 0.99
N PHE A 822 13.18 0.06 2.01
CA PHE A 822 13.33 -0.68 3.27
C PHE A 822 12.14 -0.45 4.19
N LEU A 823 11.03 -1.14 3.91
CA LEU A 823 9.88 -1.20 4.81
C LEU A 823 10.22 -1.96 6.10
N PRO A 824 9.79 -1.50 7.29
CA PRO A 824 9.80 -2.31 8.50
C PRO A 824 8.89 -3.53 8.31
N SER A 825 9.38 -4.75 8.56
CA SER A 825 8.63 -6.00 8.36
C SER A 825 7.53 -6.27 9.41
N GLN A 826 6.95 -5.22 9.99
CA GLN A 826 5.93 -5.24 11.04
C GLN A 826 4.49 -5.39 10.49
N VAL A 827 4.32 -6.18 9.43
CA VAL A 827 3.00 -6.56 8.93
C VAL A 827 2.37 -7.56 9.89
N CYS A 828 1.13 -7.32 10.32
CA CYS A 828 0.41 -8.20 11.25
C CYS A 828 -0.65 -9.05 10.51
N PRO A 829 -0.32 -10.25 10.00
CA PRO A 829 -1.32 -11.19 9.50
C PRO A 829 -2.14 -11.77 10.65
N VAL A 830 -3.42 -12.06 10.41
CA VAL A 830 -4.32 -12.65 11.42
C VAL A 830 -5.07 -13.84 10.85
N CYS A 831 -5.32 -14.85 11.70
CA CYS A 831 -6.07 -16.04 11.32
C CYS A 831 -7.56 -15.89 11.67
N THR A 832 -8.42 -16.50 10.84
CA THR A 832 -9.87 -16.60 11.02
C THR A 832 -10.40 -18.03 10.85
N LYS A 833 -9.55 -19.05 10.92
CA LYS A 833 -9.93 -20.47 10.70
C LYS A 833 -10.38 -21.21 11.97
N ASP A 834 -10.18 -20.61 13.15
CA ASP A 834 -10.69 -21.14 14.41
C ASP A 834 -12.19 -20.82 14.55
N HIS A 835 -13.04 -21.77 14.14
CA HIS A 835 -14.50 -21.64 14.15
C HIS A 835 -15.13 -21.83 15.55
N GLU A 836 -16.14 -21.02 15.87
CA GLU A 836 -17.05 -21.25 16.99
C GLU A 836 -18.20 -22.19 16.56
N ILE A 837 -18.46 -23.23 17.37
CA ILE A 837 -19.48 -24.27 17.10
C ILE A 837 -20.91 -23.74 17.31
N GLU A 838 -21.09 -22.80 18.23
CA GLU A 838 -22.37 -22.13 18.51
C GLU A 838 -22.38 -20.71 17.89
N LEU A 839 -23.57 -20.18 17.60
CA LEU A 839 -23.73 -18.76 17.30
C LEU A 839 -23.18 -17.93 18.48
N PRO A 840 -22.20 -17.03 18.28
CA PRO A 840 -21.58 -16.29 19.37
C PRO A 840 -22.63 -15.48 20.15
N LYS A 841 -22.69 -15.61 21.48
CA LYS A 841 -23.70 -14.99 22.38
C LYS A 841 -23.78 -13.46 22.36
N ARG A 842 -23.01 -12.79 21.51
CA ARG A 842 -23.02 -11.34 21.24
C ARG A 842 -23.69 -10.97 19.91
N MET A 843 -23.99 -11.95 19.06
CA MET A 843 -24.71 -11.79 17.80
C MET A 843 -26.19 -12.09 18.05
N GLY A 844 -27.02 -11.05 18.06
CA GLY A 844 -28.46 -11.23 18.14
C GLY A 844 -29.04 -11.74 16.81
N GLU A 845 -30.24 -12.31 16.84
CA GLU A 845 -30.96 -12.72 15.64
C GLU A 845 -31.16 -11.54 14.67
N GLU A 846 -31.37 -10.32 15.20
CA GLU A 846 -31.41 -9.07 14.43
C GLU A 846 -30.11 -8.82 13.65
N THR A 847 -28.95 -9.06 14.27
CA THR A 847 -27.65 -8.90 13.62
C THR A 847 -27.50 -9.90 12.47
N LEU A 848 -27.89 -11.16 12.68
CA LEU A 848 -27.85 -12.21 11.66
C LEU A 848 -28.85 -11.94 10.52
N ALA A 849 -30.05 -11.46 10.83
CA ALA A 849 -31.04 -11.03 9.84
C ALA A 849 -30.52 -9.87 8.98
N LYS A 850 -29.86 -8.87 9.59
CA LYS A 850 -29.24 -7.74 8.89
C LYS A 850 -28.06 -8.15 8.01
N ILE A 851 -27.23 -9.10 8.46
CA ILE A 851 -26.17 -9.71 7.65
C ILE A 851 -26.78 -10.38 6.42
N LYS A 852 -27.83 -11.21 6.60
CA LYS A 852 -28.54 -11.86 5.49
C LYS A 852 -29.10 -10.83 4.50
N GLN A 853 -29.85 -9.84 4.99
CA GLN A 853 -30.40 -8.76 4.16
C GLN A 853 -29.33 -8.00 3.34
N THR A 854 -28.11 -7.86 3.88
CA THR A 854 -27.01 -7.15 3.22
C THR A 854 -26.30 -8.01 2.17
N VAL A 855 -26.24 -9.33 2.37
CA VAL A 855 -25.50 -10.27 1.49
C VAL A 855 -26.40 -10.91 0.41
N GLU A 856 -27.71 -11.00 0.64
CA GLU A 856 -28.70 -11.57 -0.29
C GLU A 856 -28.63 -11.01 -1.73
N PRO A 857 -28.36 -9.72 -2.01
CA PRO A 857 -28.21 -9.22 -3.39
C PRO A 857 -26.99 -9.78 -4.14
N TYR A 858 -26.00 -10.30 -3.42
CA TYR A 858 -24.72 -10.77 -3.97
C TYR A 858 -24.65 -12.30 -3.99
N LEU A 859 -25.19 -12.96 -2.95
CA LEU A 859 -25.42 -14.41 -2.89
C LEU A 859 -26.93 -14.67 -2.72
N PRO A 860 -27.75 -14.64 -3.80
CA PRO A 860 -29.19 -14.81 -3.70
C PRO A 860 -29.59 -16.19 -3.16
N GLY A 861 -30.61 -16.21 -2.30
CA GLY A 861 -31.15 -17.37 -1.61
C GLY A 861 -30.29 -17.85 -0.43
N LEU A 862 -30.01 -16.99 0.55
CA LEU A 862 -29.22 -17.34 1.75
C LEU A 862 -29.91 -18.33 2.71
N SER A 863 -31.13 -18.79 2.41
CA SER A 863 -31.82 -19.86 3.13
C SER A 863 -31.11 -21.21 3.03
N THR A 864 -30.26 -21.43 2.01
CA THR A 864 -29.46 -22.65 1.82
C THR A 864 -27.94 -22.43 1.92
N ALA A 865 -27.50 -21.23 2.31
CA ALA A 865 -26.08 -20.92 2.48
C ALA A 865 -25.52 -21.51 3.78
N GLN A 866 -24.29 -22.01 3.74
CA GLN A 866 -23.54 -22.42 4.94
C GLN A 866 -22.93 -21.17 5.59
N MET A 867 -22.84 -21.16 6.93
CA MET A 867 -22.36 -20.01 7.70
C MET A 867 -21.43 -20.47 8.82
N HIS A 868 -20.22 -19.93 8.86
CA HIS A 868 -19.19 -20.19 9.85
C HIS A 868 -18.84 -18.90 10.59
N TYR A 869 -18.62 -19.00 11.90
CA TYR A 869 -18.32 -17.86 12.78
C TYR A 869 -16.92 -18.03 13.35
N SER A 870 -16.05 -17.03 13.17
CA SER A 870 -14.66 -17.09 13.65
C SER A 870 -14.24 -15.79 14.32
N ARG A 871 -13.38 -15.87 15.33
CA ARG A 871 -12.71 -14.68 15.87
C ARG A 871 -11.49 -14.30 15.02
N ILE A 872 -10.93 -13.13 15.28
CA ILE A 872 -9.67 -12.70 14.69
C ILE A 872 -8.52 -13.01 15.64
N HIS A 873 -7.63 -13.92 15.23
CA HIS A 873 -6.51 -14.43 16.05
C HIS A 873 -5.17 -13.88 15.52
N MET A 874 -4.44 -13.13 16.35
CA MET A 874 -3.09 -12.63 16.01
C MET A 874 -1.96 -13.63 16.35
N GLU A 875 -2.31 -14.77 16.94
CA GLU A 875 -1.43 -15.92 17.11
C GLU A 875 -2.21 -17.17 16.69
N CYS A 876 -1.64 -18.00 15.82
CA CYS A 876 -2.15 -19.33 15.52
C CYS A 876 -1.08 -20.38 15.84
N SER A 877 -1.49 -21.53 16.38
CA SER A 877 -0.57 -22.64 16.70
C SER A 877 -0.45 -23.70 15.60
N GLY A 878 -1.21 -23.58 14.50
CA GLY A 878 -1.13 -24.47 13.33
C GLY A 878 -1.53 -25.93 13.59
N LYS A 879 -2.20 -26.22 14.70
CA LYS A 879 -2.50 -27.61 15.14
C LYS A 879 -3.65 -28.24 14.38
N ASP A 880 -4.74 -27.48 14.22
CA ASP A 880 -6.02 -27.98 13.74
C ASP A 880 -6.33 -27.49 12.31
N HIS A 881 -5.55 -26.53 11.80
CA HIS A 881 -5.61 -25.99 10.44
C HIS A 881 -4.26 -25.39 10.02
N THR A 882 -4.00 -25.26 8.71
CA THR A 882 -2.82 -24.58 8.16
C THR A 882 -3.15 -23.11 7.83
N CYS A 883 -2.30 -22.16 8.23
CA CYS A 883 -2.45 -20.74 7.83
C CYS A 883 -1.09 -19.98 7.81
N PRO A 884 -0.98 -18.86 7.08
CA PRO A 884 0.24 -18.03 7.10
C PRO A 884 0.61 -17.49 8.48
N THR A 885 -0.38 -17.22 9.35
CA THR A 885 -0.17 -16.73 10.72
C THR A 885 0.54 -17.75 11.63
N SER A 886 0.49 -19.06 11.30
CA SER A 886 1.28 -20.09 12.00
C SER A 886 2.70 -20.26 11.43
N GLU A 887 2.94 -19.91 10.17
CA GLU A 887 4.26 -20.05 9.52
C GLU A 887 5.16 -18.82 9.72
N ILE A 888 4.60 -17.61 9.69
CA ILE A 888 5.37 -16.36 9.70
C ILE A 888 5.71 -15.93 11.14
N HIS A 889 6.93 -16.25 11.57
CA HIS A 889 7.42 -15.97 12.93
C HIS A 889 7.76 -14.48 13.14
N MET A 890 6.79 -13.69 13.61
CA MET A 890 6.99 -12.28 13.96
C MET A 890 7.90 -12.08 15.19
N LYS A 891 8.86 -11.14 15.09
CA LYS A 891 9.80 -10.77 16.18
C LYS A 891 9.17 -9.92 17.30
N SER A 892 8.03 -9.28 17.04
CA SER A 892 7.31 -8.43 18.00
C SER A 892 5.81 -8.65 17.86
N LYS A 893 5.18 -9.23 18.88
CA LYS A 893 3.74 -9.53 18.86
C LYS A 893 2.93 -8.31 19.34
N PRO A 894 1.93 -7.81 18.59
CA PRO A 894 1.00 -6.80 19.08
C PRO A 894 0.07 -7.37 20.17
N GLY A 895 -0.45 -6.50 21.03
CA GLY A 895 -1.26 -6.90 22.20
C GLY A 895 -2.60 -7.53 21.82
N ALA A 896 -2.89 -8.71 22.36
CA ALA A 896 -4.08 -9.51 22.03
C ALA A 896 -5.42 -8.81 22.36
N ARG A 897 -6.48 -9.27 21.68
CA ARG A 897 -7.91 -8.86 21.76
C ARG A 897 -8.35 -7.73 20.82
N SER A 898 -8.23 -8.00 19.51
CA SER A 898 -9.31 -7.60 18.60
C SER A 898 -10.62 -8.22 19.10
N GLY A 899 -11.63 -7.41 19.40
CA GLY A 899 -12.96 -7.89 19.78
C GLY A 899 -13.85 -8.27 18.59
N LYS A 900 -13.29 -8.28 17.37
CA LYS A 900 -13.99 -8.45 16.10
C LYS A 900 -14.32 -9.93 15.83
N MET A 901 -15.42 -10.13 15.11
CA MET A 901 -15.85 -11.42 14.55
C MET A 901 -15.78 -11.38 13.03
N VAL A 902 -15.60 -12.54 12.39
CA VAL A 902 -15.84 -12.73 10.95
C VAL A 902 -16.94 -13.78 10.79
N VAL A 903 -17.87 -13.51 9.87
CA VAL A 903 -18.89 -14.48 9.42
C VAL A 903 -18.56 -14.86 7.99
N SER A 904 -18.09 -16.08 7.78
CA SER A 904 -17.88 -16.66 6.44
C SER A 904 -19.18 -17.30 5.96
N ILE A 905 -19.69 -16.89 4.81
CA ILE A 905 -20.92 -17.38 4.18
C ILE A 905 -20.53 -18.02 2.85
N SER A 906 -20.95 -19.25 2.60
CA SER A 906 -20.68 -19.95 1.34
C SER A 906 -21.96 -20.53 0.72
N LYS A 907 -22.04 -20.48 -0.61
CA LYS A 907 -23.13 -21.08 -1.39
C LYS A 907 -22.64 -21.44 -2.79
N SER A 908 -23.10 -22.59 -3.31
CA SER A 908 -22.97 -22.93 -4.72
C SER A 908 -24.25 -22.61 -5.48
N VAL A 909 -24.14 -22.02 -6.67
CA VAL A 909 -25.25 -21.79 -7.60
C VAL A 909 -24.98 -22.54 -8.90
N THR A 910 -25.90 -23.41 -9.32
CA THR A 910 -25.78 -24.15 -10.58
C THR A 910 -26.49 -23.37 -11.69
N SER A 911 -25.74 -22.99 -12.73
CA SER A 911 -26.23 -22.25 -13.91
C SER A 911 -25.64 -22.88 -15.17
N ALA A 912 -26.44 -23.05 -16.23
CA ALA A 912 -25.99 -23.58 -17.53
C ALA A 912 -25.06 -24.82 -17.46
N ASN A 913 -25.39 -25.79 -16.59
CA ASN A 913 -24.61 -26.99 -16.26
C ASN A 913 -23.24 -26.79 -15.58
N ARG A 914 -22.84 -25.55 -15.26
CA ARG A 914 -21.69 -25.23 -14.40
C ARG A 914 -22.13 -24.94 -12.98
N THR A 915 -21.24 -25.12 -12.01
CA THR A 915 -21.49 -24.80 -10.59
C THR A 915 -20.56 -23.68 -10.16
N HIS A 916 -21.14 -22.54 -9.82
CA HIS A 916 -20.42 -21.34 -9.38
C HIS A 916 -20.37 -21.32 -7.84
N PRO A 917 -19.20 -21.50 -7.21
CA PRO A 917 -19.05 -21.38 -5.77
C PRO A 917 -18.84 -19.91 -5.39
N HIS A 918 -19.71 -19.38 -4.54
CA HIS A 918 -19.66 -18.01 -4.06
C HIS A 918 -19.42 -17.95 -2.57
N TYR A 919 -18.59 -17.00 -2.17
CA TYR A 919 -18.22 -16.74 -0.78
C TYR A 919 -18.43 -15.26 -0.47
N ALA A 920 -18.99 -14.97 0.70
CA ALA A 920 -19.02 -13.64 1.27
C ALA A 920 -18.47 -13.70 2.70
N ARG A 921 -17.60 -12.76 3.08
CA ARG A 921 -17.05 -12.68 4.44
C ARG A 921 -17.37 -11.32 5.05
N VAL A 922 -17.94 -11.35 6.24
CA VAL A 922 -18.50 -10.17 6.92
C VAL A 922 -17.78 -9.96 8.24
N THR A 923 -16.97 -8.90 8.34
CA THR A 923 -16.29 -8.53 9.59
C THR A 923 -17.19 -7.64 10.42
N LEU A 924 -17.38 -8.00 11.69
CA LEU A 924 -18.12 -7.25 12.69
C LEU A 924 -17.17 -6.65 13.74
N ASP A 925 -17.47 -5.47 14.26
CA ASP A 925 -16.78 -4.87 15.39
C ASP A 925 -17.16 -5.54 16.73
N GLY A 926 -16.53 -5.08 17.83
CA GLY A 926 -16.81 -5.58 19.18
C GLY A 926 -18.21 -5.28 19.72
N LYS A 927 -19.04 -4.53 18.98
CA LYS A 927 -20.46 -4.24 19.27
C LYS A 927 -21.40 -4.98 18.29
N GLY A 928 -20.88 -5.78 17.36
CA GLY A 928 -21.66 -6.48 16.33
C GLY A 928 -21.99 -5.64 15.09
N LYS A 929 -21.44 -4.43 14.94
CA LYS A 929 -21.64 -3.61 13.74
C LYS A 929 -20.75 -4.12 12.60
N MET A 930 -21.32 -4.32 11.41
CA MET A 930 -20.55 -4.62 10.20
C MET A 930 -19.57 -3.49 9.84
N VAL A 931 -18.32 -3.86 9.53
CA VAL A 931 -17.22 -2.93 9.17
C VAL A 931 -16.45 -3.32 7.90
N LYS A 932 -16.53 -4.58 7.44
CA LYS A 932 -16.00 -5.05 6.14
C LYS A 932 -16.99 -6.07 5.55
N LEU A 933 -17.25 -5.99 4.25
CA LEU A 933 -17.92 -7.01 3.46
C LEU A 933 -17.03 -7.29 2.25
N SER A 934 -16.58 -8.53 2.11
CA SER A 934 -15.87 -9.04 0.94
C SER A 934 -16.71 -10.10 0.24
N VAL A 935 -16.58 -10.20 -1.09
CA VAL A 935 -17.25 -11.21 -1.92
C VAL A 935 -16.23 -11.83 -2.90
N SER A 936 -16.38 -13.13 -3.20
CA SER A 936 -15.54 -13.82 -4.18
C SER A 936 -15.81 -13.34 -5.62
N ARG A 937 -14.76 -13.34 -6.45
CA ARG A 937 -14.68 -12.57 -7.71
C ARG A 937 -14.87 -13.31 -9.03
#